data_AF-A0A9P7QX47-F1
#
_entry.id   AF-A0A9P7QX47-F1
#
_cell.length_a   1.000
_cell.length_b   1.000
_cell.length_c   1.000
_cell.angle_alpha   90.00
_cell.angle_beta   90.00
_cell.angle_gamma   90.00
#
_symmetry.space_group_name_H-M   'P 1'
#
loop_
_entity.id
_entity.type
_entity.pdbx_description
1 polymer ?
#
loop_
_entity_poly.entity_id
_entity_poly.type
_entity_poly.pdbx_seq_one_letter_code
_entity_poly.pdbx_strand_id
1 'polypeptide(L)'
;MLTRAPASHLQRLSVFSSTETRFPLNMAGPKTVRIVEVGPRDGLQNVKTVVDTSTKLELIQRLQGAGLQNIEITSVVSPKAIPQLADCRKILSAPVVKRWQQTDGTLRMPVLVPNTKGFRIALEHGVREVAVFVSATEGFSRANINCTVDESLERAKQVAAEASAAGVLVRGYVSCIFADPFDGPTPLPAVSRAVRSLLDMGCYEALAKPNDSRAGAALASKSKISSTKSSSKITDRRKEALGWSVLQQSDNIVVRGAGANGNIVLNKPRNGNTLTFPMISEIIQAFKSFESDASISRILISANGKFFCTGMDLSQAAQAVGRGGDASSKLFQALTDLFELIDKSPKVTIACIQGPAFGGGIGLAFACDIRISISSASFTLSEAKLGMCPAVISKYVIREWGFGLSREAMLTARSLTASELKSAGAISMVAETPSELDIITKTLLAQLRHSSPGGSSMSKELVKLSWRHAGKPEQRDGISRLFKTMMEPGSDAVHGIAEFQQKPLPHINVHRSLHFEADERVWGLSNYIHYIISPCLKTVDNINMAEPAESSTTRPERSPESRSPPTTAGIKRIRQACTSCRQKKIKCSGDRPRCINCRRVMQRCQYEPYSAVSASLSGNSTALLLGLTKDTDLLQRISMIESKLAQLSDRESQEFSSAAFNEANLPMEDHNTVEEQPQFQLNEQEDVLGVPDLVNQSSPNISTTWRSGSSQSQTFSTFPPDSVTQSLVDTFFQWCHNQPYSYFHEGSFRQKLADGQLSKCVLLAVLASSLRFSEHEYYRDNRSNAIEAYAREAWLSVLGDHMTVEDSCNLEVAQATNILAIIDFTAGRTSSAWLKIGMAIRIAQDLQLMKEPSETLPLVEQEERRRSFWSIYLLDKLVSLGKHRHFAILDEDCHVRLPCDELTFRSGGWGQNVTLRQLLDWSTDVGVESGFPVAILASSVLARCTRRLLHDRNTDDTPPWDSKSEFASITSLLLLVESRLQVDQHPIKSVVDTYRLDDGIIDHPAMGHVIFARTVFHVCYCLLYHPFLVREQIRKVKCQVPSSFMRLASQKSYEHARDLVNLLHDAEAVGCHLGASFYAYSVCLAGSILSLHMHAEKDTESQRYLELLSATQDSISILEGMAKFWDHASKIHHRLLTFNSNAYLFDSLLDSQLKSVMDPGWERSLWSMVDYGEMCRESNLSIPSPKIPAPSDSPSFPDLGLESEQMLDMGLGVQQISQIDDNLMNFDTPNIKYLLELASGGG
;
A
#
# COMPACT_ATOMS: atom_id res chain seq x y z
N MET A 1 38.39 44.35 53.91
CA MET A 1 37.21 45.23 54.11
C MET A 1 36.22 44.90 53.00
N LEU A 2 35.01 44.37 53.16
CA LEU A 2 34.16 43.91 54.26
C LEU A 2 33.38 42.72 53.66
N THR A 3 33.76 41.46 53.96
CA THR A 3 33.06 40.47 54.83
C THR A 3 31.79 39.84 54.22
N ARG A 4 31.61 38.52 54.08
CA ARG A 4 32.36 37.31 54.53
C ARG A 4 31.84 36.07 53.74
N ALA A 5 32.76 35.17 53.37
CA ALA A 5 32.63 33.93 52.58
C ALA A 5 32.46 32.66 53.48
N PRO A 6 32.85 31.41 53.11
CA PRO A 6 32.59 30.54 51.94
C PRO A 6 32.09 29.09 52.31
N ALA A 7 31.83 28.28 51.28
CA ALA A 7 31.86 26.81 51.13
C ALA A 7 31.98 25.86 52.34
N SER A 8 31.12 24.82 52.38
CA SER A 8 31.56 23.43 52.64
C SER A 8 30.57 22.37 52.12
N HIS A 9 31.14 21.34 51.49
CA HIS A 9 30.61 20.00 51.20
C HIS A 9 29.43 19.82 50.22
N LEU A 10 29.72 19.23 49.05
CA LEU A 10 29.23 17.90 48.67
C LEU A 10 29.81 17.48 47.30
N GLN A 11 30.73 16.51 47.31
CA GLN A 11 31.16 15.76 46.14
C GLN A 11 31.00 14.26 46.45
N ARG A 12 30.37 13.54 45.50
CA ARG A 12 30.30 12.08 45.27
C ARG A 12 29.29 11.24 46.07
N LEU A 13 28.26 10.77 45.37
CA LEU A 13 28.02 9.38 44.88
C LEU A 13 26.65 9.40 44.14
N SER A 14 26.61 9.39 42.80
CA SER A 14 26.32 8.23 41.93
C SER A 14 25.30 7.23 42.48
N VAL A 15 24.35 6.85 41.59
CA VAL A 15 23.46 5.66 41.59
C VAL A 15 21.97 5.95 41.87
N PHE A 16 21.20 5.96 40.76
CA PHE A 16 19.77 5.68 40.57
C PHE A 16 18.67 6.75 40.79
N SER A 17 18.01 7.02 39.65
CA SER A 17 16.59 7.31 39.41
C SER A 17 16.05 8.68 39.82
N SER A 18 16.36 9.69 39.01
CA SER A 18 15.54 10.89 38.91
C SER A 18 14.24 10.54 38.20
N THR A 19 13.17 10.51 38.98
CA THR A 19 11.77 10.48 38.58
C THR A 19 11.47 11.52 37.51
N GLU A 20 11.45 11.07 36.26
CA GLU A 20 10.56 11.61 35.24
C GLU A 20 9.15 11.65 35.84
N THR A 21 8.54 12.83 35.90
CA THR A 21 7.07 12.94 35.91
C THR A 21 6.58 12.45 34.54
N ARG A 22 6.64 11.14 34.35
CA ARG A 22 5.86 10.40 33.36
C ARG A 22 4.41 10.74 33.64
N PHE A 23 3.72 11.34 32.67
CA PHE A 23 2.31 11.03 32.54
C PHE A 23 2.26 9.54 32.21
N PRO A 24 1.78 8.65 33.10
CA PRO A 24 1.55 7.28 32.70
C PRO A 24 0.35 7.34 31.76
N LEU A 25 0.60 7.23 30.46
CA LEU A 25 -0.41 6.72 29.54
C LEU A 25 -0.66 5.28 29.98
N ASN A 26 -1.64 5.16 30.88
CA ASN A 26 -2.19 3.92 31.35
C ASN A 26 -2.71 3.18 30.11
N MET A 27 -1.96 2.21 29.60
CA MET A 27 -2.37 1.32 28.48
C MET A 27 -3.46 0.31 28.88
N ALA A 28 -4.20 0.57 29.96
CA ALA A 28 -5.56 0.12 30.08
C ALA A 28 -6.42 1.25 29.52
N GLY A 29 -7.04 1.06 28.35
CA GLY A 29 -8.15 1.92 27.92
C GLY A 29 -9.14 2.12 29.08
N PRO A 30 -9.89 3.24 29.13
CA PRO A 30 -10.69 3.58 30.30
C PRO A 30 -11.51 2.35 30.71
N LYS A 31 -11.30 1.87 31.95
CA LYS A 31 -11.95 0.64 32.48
C LYS A 31 -13.48 0.69 32.37
N THR A 32 -14.03 1.87 32.10
CA THR A 32 -15.44 2.17 31.88
C THR A 32 -15.59 3.26 30.80
N VAL A 33 -16.37 2.98 29.75
CA VAL A 33 -16.77 3.97 28.74
C VAL A 33 -18.11 4.58 29.17
N ARG A 34 -18.19 5.92 29.22
CA ARG A 34 -19.41 6.65 29.58
C ARG A 34 -20.02 7.31 28.33
N ILE A 35 -21.17 6.81 27.89
CA ILE A 35 -21.91 7.39 26.76
C ILE A 35 -22.83 8.47 27.30
N VAL A 36 -22.74 9.68 26.73
CA VAL A 36 -23.67 10.78 27.03
C VAL A 36 -24.47 11.11 25.78
N GLU A 37 -25.73 10.73 25.80
CA GLU A 37 -26.65 10.94 24.69
C GLU A 37 -27.25 12.34 24.75
N VAL A 38 -27.06 13.11 23.68
CA VAL A 38 -27.54 14.50 23.58
C VAL A 38 -28.66 14.65 22.54
N GLY A 39 -29.02 13.58 21.83
CA GLY A 39 -30.06 13.52 20.81
C GLY A 39 -31.39 14.15 21.20
N PRO A 40 -31.95 13.92 22.42
CA PRO A 40 -33.18 14.55 22.86
C PRO A 40 -33.13 16.07 22.96
N ARG A 41 -31.94 16.65 23.21
CA ARG A 41 -31.73 18.10 23.24
C ARG A 41 -31.22 18.62 21.91
N ASP A 42 -30.03 18.20 21.50
CA ASP A 42 -29.24 18.79 20.42
C ASP A 42 -29.66 18.24 19.05
N GLY A 43 -29.86 16.92 18.97
CA GLY A 43 -30.30 16.25 17.75
C GLY A 43 -31.66 16.76 17.26
N LEU A 44 -32.56 17.13 18.18
CA LEU A 44 -33.88 17.65 17.82
C LEU A 44 -33.85 19.10 17.32
N GLN A 45 -32.86 19.93 17.66
CA GLN A 45 -32.88 21.38 17.32
C GLN A 45 -32.94 21.65 15.81
N ASN A 46 -32.37 20.75 15.00
CA ASN A 46 -32.35 20.86 13.54
C ASN A 46 -33.59 20.26 12.86
N VAL A 47 -34.51 19.66 13.63
CA VAL A 47 -35.76 19.12 13.10
C VAL A 47 -36.73 20.28 12.88
N LYS A 48 -37.02 20.61 11.61
CA LYS A 48 -37.88 21.75 11.23
C LYS A 48 -39.30 21.67 11.80
N THR A 49 -39.79 20.46 12.08
CA THR A 49 -41.10 20.23 12.67
C THR A 49 -40.98 20.11 14.18
N VAL A 50 -41.80 20.88 14.91
CA VAL A 50 -41.91 20.77 16.37
C VAL A 50 -42.35 19.36 16.72
N VAL A 51 -41.42 18.57 17.26
CA VAL A 51 -41.70 17.22 17.75
C VAL A 51 -42.52 17.38 19.02
N ASP A 52 -43.67 16.72 19.07
CA ASP A 52 -44.58 16.80 20.20
C ASP A 52 -43.92 16.24 21.47
N THR A 53 -44.36 16.74 22.61
CA THR A 53 -43.77 16.39 23.91
C THR A 53 -43.85 14.89 24.19
N SER A 54 -44.93 14.22 23.78
CA SER A 54 -45.10 12.77 23.94
C SER A 54 -44.01 11.99 23.20
N THR A 55 -43.72 12.34 21.95
CA THR A 55 -42.68 11.71 21.14
C THR A 55 -41.28 11.97 21.73
N LYS A 56 -41.02 13.17 22.27
CA LYS A 56 -39.75 13.46 22.96
C LYS A 56 -39.58 12.62 24.23
N LEU A 57 -40.64 12.49 25.02
CA LEU A 57 -40.66 11.65 26.22
C LEU A 57 -40.46 10.17 25.86
N GLU A 58 -41.07 9.70 24.78
CA GLU A 58 -40.88 8.34 24.27
C GLU A 58 -39.44 8.11 23.79
N LEU A 59 -38.83 9.08 23.11
CA LEU A 59 -37.42 9.02 22.73
C LEU A 59 -36.52 8.87 23.97
N ILE A 60 -36.71 9.73 24.97
CA ILE A 60 -35.95 9.67 26.24
C ILE A 60 -36.18 8.30 26.91
N GLN A 61 -37.41 7.79 26.90
CA GLN A 61 -37.75 6.47 27.44
C GLN A 61 -37.02 5.33 26.74
N ARG A 62 -36.96 5.35 25.41
CA ARG A 62 -36.28 4.33 24.61
C ARG A 62 -34.77 4.37 24.79
N LEU A 63 -34.19 5.57 24.90
CA LEU A 63 -32.77 5.77 25.18
C LEU A 63 -32.41 5.25 26.57
N GLN A 64 -33.23 5.57 27.58
CA GLN A 64 -33.10 5.01 28.92
C GLN A 64 -33.24 3.47 28.91
N GLY A 65 -34.24 2.95 28.19
CA GLY A 65 -34.48 1.51 28.04
C GLY A 65 -33.39 0.75 27.26
N ALA A 66 -32.56 1.45 26.49
CA ALA A 66 -31.38 0.90 25.83
C ALA A 66 -30.17 0.74 26.76
N GLY A 67 -30.29 1.17 28.03
CA GLY A 67 -29.22 1.09 29.03
C GLY A 67 -28.35 2.34 29.09
N LEU A 68 -28.74 3.45 28.44
CA LEU A 68 -28.00 4.71 28.55
C LEU A 68 -28.22 5.34 29.91
N GLN A 69 -27.12 5.63 30.59
CA GLN A 69 -27.11 6.17 31.95
C GLN A 69 -27.02 7.70 31.98
N ASN A 70 -26.56 8.36 30.91
CA ASN A 70 -26.46 9.82 30.86
C ASN A 70 -27.18 10.32 29.60
N ILE A 71 -28.31 11.01 29.79
CA ILE A 71 -29.15 11.48 28.70
C ILE A 71 -29.47 12.95 28.92
N GLU A 72 -28.99 13.83 28.06
CA GLU A 72 -29.33 15.25 28.11
C GLU A 72 -30.71 15.47 27.51
N ILE A 73 -31.71 15.64 28.37
CA ILE A 73 -33.12 15.48 28.00
C ILE A 73 -33.74 16.72 27.35
N THR A 74 -33.26 17.92 27.66
CA THR A 74 -33.78 19.18 27.11
C THR A 74 -32.84 20.37 27.42
N SER A 75 -33.23 21.56 26.98
CA SER A 75 -32.60 22.83 27.36
C SER A 75 -33.66 23.84 27.80
N VAL A 76 -33.38 24.64 28.82
CA VAL A 76 -34.26 25.73 29.25
C VAL A 76 -33.84 27.02 28.56
N VAL A 77 -34.29 27.18 27.32
CA VAL A 77 -34.01 28.32 26.44
C VAL A 77 -35.28 29.08 26.06
N SER A 78 -35.12 30.25 25.45
CA SER A 78 -36.25 31.01 24.94
C SER A 78 -37.02 30.20 23.88
N PRO A 79 -38.34 29.96 24.05
CA PRO A 79 -39.17 29.30 23.05
C PRO A 79 -39.17 30.01 21.69
N LYS A 80 -38.90 31.32 21.67
CA LYS A 80 -38.77 32.11 20.44
C LYS A 80 -37.44 31.84 19.72
N ALA A 81 -36.37 31.58 20.47
CA ALA A 81 -35.05 31.32 19.91
C ALA A 81 -34.94 29.87 19.40
N ILE A 82 -35.42 28.90 20.19
CA ILE A 82 -35.41 27.48 19.83
C ILE A 82 -36.82 26.89 20.06
N PRO A 83 -37.74 27.03 19.09
CA PRO A 83 -39.13 26.54 19.20
C PRO A 83 -39.22 25.05 19.54
N GLN A 84 -38.25 24.26 19.10
CA GLN A 84 -38.19 22.83 19.38
C GLN A 84 -38.12 22.49 20.87
N LEU A 85 -37.61 23.40 21.71
CA LEU A 85 -37.42 23.18 23.16
C LEU A 85 -38.42 23.97 24.00
N ALA A 86 -39.46 24.53 23.37
CA ALA A 86 -40.50 25.32 24.04
C ALA A 86 -41.27 24.52 25.11
N ASP A 87 -41.34 23.20 24.96
CA ASP A 87 -42.02 22.28 25.86
C ASP A 87 -41.11 21.71 26.97
N CYS A 88 -39.92 22.29 27.20
CA CYS A 88 -38.99 21.88 28.25
C CYS A 88 -39.68 21.71 29.62
N ARG A 89 -40.54 22.63 30.04
CA ARG A 89 -41.31 22.50 31.30
C ARG A 89 -42.25 21.30 31.33
N LYS A 90 -42.87 20.96 30.18
CA LYS A 90 -43.74 19.79 30.08
C LYS A 90 -42.93 18.50 30.13
N ILE A 91 -41.74 18.47 29.51
CA ILE A 91 -40.79 17.36 29.61
C ILE A 91 -40.34 17.17 31.06
N LEU A 92 -39.90 18.24 31.72
CA LEU A 92 -39.43 18.19 33.11
C LEU A 92 -40.55 17.88 34.11
N SER A 93 -41.78 18.32 33.82
CA SER A 93 -42.96 18.01 34.65
C SER A 93 -43.55 16.62 34.39
N ALA A 94 -43.11 15.93 33.33
CA ALA A 94 -43.71 14.66 32.95
C ALA A 94 -43.52 13.65 34.09
N PRO A 95 -44.60 12.94 34.50
CA PRO A 95 -44.52 11.98 35.60
C PRO A 95 -43.42 10.92 35.40
N VAL A 96 -43.17 10.53 34.14
CA VAL A 96 -42.11 9.59 33.78
C VAL A 96 -40.71 10.15 34.02
N VAL A 97 -40.48 11.44 33.72
CA VAL A 97 -39.19 12.12 33.96
C VAL A 97 -38.97 12.36 35.44
N LYS A 98 -40.00 12.78 36.19
CA LYS A 98 -39.91 12.91 37.65
C LYS A 98 -39.57 11.58 38.33
N ARG A 99 -40.14 10.48 37.84
CA ARG A 99 -39.81 9.13 38.35
C ARG A 99 -38.37 8.75 38.06
N TRP A 100 -37.85 9.04 36.86
CA TRP A 100 -36.45 8.81 36.53
C TRP A 100 -35.49 9.67 37.35
N GLN A 101 -35.82 10.93 37.62
CA GLN A 101 -35.04 11.81 38.50
C GLN A 101 -35.01 11.39 39.98
N GLN A 102 -35.87 10.44 40.37
CA GLN A 102 -35.94 9.84 41.70
C GLN A 102 -35.24 8.47 41.79
N THR A 103 -34.71 7.92 40.69
CA THR A 103 -33.92 6.67 40.73
C THR A 103 -32.56 6.87 41.43
N ASP A 104 -32.01 5.80 42.01
CA ASP A 104 -30.82 5.77 42.91
C ASP A 104 -29.47 6.17 42.25
N GLY A 105 -29.45 7.18 41.39
CA GLY A 105 -28.23 7.78 40.83
C GLY A 105 -27.66 7.06 39.60
N THR A 106 -28.26 5.96 39.15
CA THR A 106 -27.84 5.23 37.94
C THR A 106 -28.17 5.93 36.62
N LEU A 107 -29.13 6.86 36.62
CA LEU A 107 -29.54 7.62 35.44
C LEU A 107 -29.41 9.12 35.69
N ARG A 108 -28.45 9.74 35.01
CA ARG A 108 -28.22 11.19 35.00
C ARG A 108 -28.94 11.83 33.83
N MET A 109 -29.68 12.90 34.13
CA MET A 109 -30.48 13.62 33.14
C MET A 109 -30.10 15.10 33.13
N PRO A 110 -28.91 15.46 32.62
CA PRO A 110 -28.50 16.85 32.56
C PRO A 110 -29.48 17.67 31.71
N VAL A 111 -29.64 18.93 32.09
CA VAL A 111 -30.42 19.93 31.34
C VAL A 111 -29.53 21.11 31.02
N LEU A 112 -29.46 21.51 29.75
CA LEU A 112 -28.68 22.67 29.36
C LEU A 112 -29.39 23.95 29.85
N VAL A 113 -28.69 24.79 30.61
CA VAL A 113 -29.21 26.06 31.16
C VAL A 113 -28.21 27.18 30.91
N PRO A 114 -28.44 28.06 29.91
CA PRO A 114 -27.46 29.08 29.52
C PRO A 114 -27.43 30.32 30.44
N ASN A 115 -28.36 30.42 31.39
CA ASN A 115 -28.46 31.56 32.31
C ASN A 115 -29.23 31.17 33.60
N THR A 116 -29.17 32.05 34.59
CA THR A 116 -29.77 31.87 35.92
C THR A 116 -31.30 31.73 35.87
N LYS A 117 -31.99 32.40 34.94
CA LYS A 117 -33.44 32.23 34.75
C LYS A 117 -33.78 30.80 34.31
N GLY A 118 -33.02 30.24 33.38
CA GLY A 118 -33.17 28.85 32.94
C GLY A 118 -32.84 27.86 34.06
N PHE A 119 -31.81 28.17 34.85
CA PHE A 119 -31.44 27.39 36.02
C PHE A 119 -32.55 27.32 37.08
N ARG A 120 -33.16 28.46 37.45
CA ARG A 120 -34.27 28.50 38.43
C ARG A 120 -35.47 27.66 37.99
N ILE A 121 -35.82 27.71 36.69
CA ILE A 121 -36.89 26.86 36.14
C ILE A 121 -36.52 25.38 36.21
N ALA A 122 -35.27 25.01 35.92
CA ALA A 122 -34.80 23.63 36.07
C ALA A 122 -34.88 23.17 37.53
N LEU A 123 -34.50 24.04 38.47
CA LEU A 123 -34.55 23.79 39.90
C LEU A 123 -35.99 23.59 40.42
N GLU A 124 -36.95 24.43 39.99
CA GLU A 124 -38.38 24.28 40.31
C GLU A 124 -38.94 22.89 39.90
N HIS A 125 -38.33 22.26 38.90
CA HIS A 125 -38.73 20.95 38.39
C HIS A 125 -37.87 19.80 38.93
N GLY A 126 -36.98 20.06 39.91
CA GLY A 126 -36.20 19.03 40.59
C GLY A 126 -35.01 18.49 39.79
N VAL A 127 -34.48 19.26 38.83
CA VAL A 127 -33.28 18.89 38.07
C VAL A 127 -32.06 18.86 38.97
N ARG A 128 -31.33 17.73 38.97
CA ARG A 128 -30.14 17.50 39.83
C ARG A 128 -28.80 17.72 39.13
N GLU A 129 -28.81 17.86 37.81
CA GLU A 129 -27.62 18.13 37.01
C GLU A 129 -27.97 19.08 35.87
N VAL A 130 -27.15 20.10 35.70
CA VAL A 130 -27.29 21.09 34.63
C VAL A 130 -26.00 21.24 33.85
N ALA A 131 -26.10 21.77 32.64
CA ALA A 131 -24.94 22.04 31.81
C ALA A 131 -24.91 23.49 31.33
N VAL A 132 -23.70 24.06 31.29
CA VAL A 132 -23.39 25.39 30.75
C VAL A 132 -22.46 25.22 29.56
N PHE A 133 -22.50 26.16 28.63
CA PHE A 133 -21.63 26.14 27.45
C PHE A 133 -21.00 27.51 27.21
N VAL A 134 -19.74 27.48 26.77
CA VAL A 134 -18.97 28.65 26.35
C VAL A 134 -18.24 28.31 25.05
N SER A 135 -17.81 29.34 24.32
CA SER A 135 -16.94 29.19 23.16
C SER A 135 -15.51 29.54 23.54
N ALA A 136 -14.52 28.92 22.90
CA ALA A 136 -13.12 29.33 23.01
C ALA A 136 -12.83 30.62 22.21
N THR A 137 -13.73 31.04 21.34
CA THR A 137 -13.52 32.05 20.30
C THR A 137 -14.66 33.06 20.24
N GLU A 138 -14.35 34.25 19.76
CA GLU A 138 -15.23 35.42 19.85
C GLU A 138 -16.30 35.42 18.75
N GLY A 139 -15.94 35.04 17.52
CA GLY A 139 -16.82 34.94 16.37
C GLY A 139 -18.00 34.02 16.61
N PHE A 140 -17.75 32.78 17.08
CA PHE A 140 -18.83 31.85 17.40
C PHE A 140 -19.61 32.22 18.66
N SER A 141 -18.96 32.79 19.70
CA SER A 141 -19.70 33.27 20.89
C SER A 141 -20.73 34.34 20.50
N ARG A 142 -20.33 35.33 19.70
CA ARG A 142 -21.24 36.37 19.21
C ARG A 142 -22.32 35.81 18.31
N ALA A 143 -21.99 34.92 17.38
CA ALA A 143 -22.95 34.35 16.44
C ALA A 143 -23.99 33.42 17.12
N ASN A 144 -23.58 32.67 18.14
CA ASN A 144 -24.41 31.61 18.73
C ASN A 144 -25.24 32.11 19.94
N ILE A 145 -24.68 33.01 20.76
CA ILE A 145 -25.33 33.48 22.00
C ILE A 145 -25.34 35.00 22.16
N ASN A 146 -24.87 35.74 21.15
CA ASN A 146 -24.89 37.20 21.10
C ASN A 146 -24.23 37.86 22.33
N CYS A 147 -23.06 37.34 22.71
CA CYS A 147 -22.20 37.90 23.76
C CYS A 147 -20.74 37.55 23.52
N THR A 148 -19.81 38.24 24.18
CA THR A 148 -18.38 37.92 24.14
C THR A 148 -18.07 36.62 24.89
N VAL A 149 -16.87 36.07 24.72
CA VAL A 149 -16.43 34.88 25.46
C VAL A 149 -16.43 35.17 26.96
N ASP A 150 -15.95 36.35 27.37
CA ASP A 150 -15.90 36.76 28.78
C ASP A 150 -17.30 36.95 29.39
N GLU A 151 -18.24 37.54 28.64
CA GLU A 151 -19.63 37.62 29.08
C GLU A 151 -20.29 36.24 29.21
N SER A 152 -19.95 35.29 28.33
CA SER A 152 -20.44 33.92 28.39
C SER A 152 -19.90 33.17 29.61
N LEU A 153 -18.62 33.37 29.94
CA LEU A 153 -17.96 32.83 31.12
C LEU A 153 -18.56 33.40 32.41
N GLU A 154 -18.86 34.70 32.45
CA GLU A 154 -19.49 35.32 33.62
C GLU A 154 -20.93 34.81 33.82
N ARG A 155 -21.70 34.60 32.74
CA ARG A 155 -23.03 33.96 32.83
C ARG A 155 -22.93 32.51 33.34
N ALA A 156 -21.95 31.75 32.84
CA ALA A 156 -21.69 30.40 33.31
C ALA A 156 -21.31 30.38 34.80
N LYS A 157 -20.49 31.33 35.25
CA LYS A 157 -20.11 31.52 36.65
C LYS A 157 -21.31 31.76 37.56
N GLN A 158 -22.24 32.64 37.15
CA GLN A 158 -23.45 32.93 37.91
C GLN A 158 -24.35 31.69 38.05
N VAL A 159 -24.53 30.93 36.96
CA VAL A 159 -25.26 29.66 37.00
C VAL A 159 -24.57 28.65 37.90
N ALA A 160 -23.24 28.54 37.81
CA ALA A 160 -22.47 27.60 38.62
C ALA A 160 -22.55 27.92 40.11
N ALA A 161 -22.51 29.22 40.48
CA ALA A 161 -22.68 29.67 41.85
C ALA A 161 -24.09 29.36 42.41
N GLU A 162 -25.16 29.67 41.65
CA GLU A 162 -26.53 29.34 42.06
C GLU A 162 -26.76 27.82 42.16
N ALA A 163 -26.19 27.04 41.23
CA ALA A 163 -26.27 25.58 41.23
C ALA A 163 -25.54 24.95 42.40
N SER A 164 -24.32 25.41 42.71
CA SER A 164 -23.55 24.97 43.86
C SER A 164 -24.31 25.24 45.17
N ALA A 165 -24.88 26.43 45.33
CA ALA A 165 -25.70 26.79 46.50
C ALA A 165 -26.96 25.91 46.66
N ALA A 166 -27.53 25.43 45.54
CA ALA A 166 -28.68 24.55 45.51
C ALA A 166 -28.33 23.04 45.52
N GLY A 167 -27.05 22.67 45.59
CA GLY A 167 -26.59 21.27 45.56
C GLY A 167 -26.80 20.57 44.21
N VAL A 168 -26.85 21.33 43.10
CA VAL A 168 -27.02 20.83 41.73
C VAL A 168 -25.67 20.74 41.02
N LEU A 169 -25.40 19.61 40.36
CA LEU A 169 -24.13 19.40 39.64
C LEU A 169 -24.09 20.21 38.34
N VAL A 170 -22.92 20.77 38.00
CA VAL A 170 -22.73 21.60 36.81
C VAL A 170 -21.66 21.01 35.90
N ARG A 171 -22.02 20.83 34.62
CA ARG A 171 -21.13 20.36 33.55
C ARG A 171 -20.82 21.49 32.57
N GLY A 172 -19.56 21.65 32.19
CA GLY A 172 -19.12 22.68 31.25
C GLY A 172 -18.83 22.14 29.85
N TYR A 173 -19.27 22.87 28.82
CA TYR A 173 -18.92 22.63 27.41
C TYR A 173 -18.08 23.77 26.85
N VAL A 174 -17.01 23.43 26.12
CA VAL A 174 -16.23 24.38 25.33
C VAL A 174 -16.38 24.03 23.85
N SER A 175 -16.96 24.95 23.09
CA SER A 175 -17.06 24.87 21.62
C SER A 175 -15.86 25.53 20.94
N CYS A 176 -15.62 25.20 19.67
CA CYS A 176 -14.56 25.77 18.84
C CYS A 176 -13.15 25.51 19.37
N ILE A 177 -12.81 24.27 19.77
CA ILE A 177 -11.48 24.01 20.37
C ILE A 177 -10.35 23.81 19.35
N PHE A 178 -10.68 23.55 18.10
CA PHE A 178 -9.72 23.29 17.02
C PHE A 178 -9.83 24.36 15.92
N ALA A 179 -11.06 24.64 15.50
CA ALA A 179 -11.35 25.68 14.54
C ALA A 179 -12.74 26.28 14.79
N ASP A 180 -12.83 27.57 14.51
CA ASP A 180 -14.03 28.38 14.54
C ASP A 180 -14.49 28.68 13.11
N PRO A 181 -15.79 28.52 12.78
CA PRO A 181 -16.30 28.80 11.44
C PRO A 181 -16.29 30.30 11.06
N PHE A 182 -16.03 31.19 12.00
CA PHE A 182 -15.88 32.63 11.81
C PHE A 182 -14.43 33.09 11.99
N ASP A 183 -13.75 32.62 13.04
CA ASP A 183 -12.41 33.09 13.44
C ASP A 183 -11.25 32.22 12.92
N GLY A 184 -11.51 31.05 12.31
CA GLY A 184 -10.48 30.15 11.81
C GLY A 184 -9.82 29.28 12.90
N PRO A 185 -8.55 28.86 12.75
CA PRO A 185 -7.86 28.00 13.72
C PRO A 185 -7.88 28.59 15.14
N THR A 186 -8.24 27.79 16.13
CA THR A 186 -8.40 28.29 17.51
C THR A 186 -7.07 28.23 18.27
N PRO A 187 -6.59 29.36 18.84
CA PRO A 187 -5.37 29.36 19.64
C PRO A 187 -5.50 28.49 20.90
N LEU A 188 -4.52 27.62 21.14
CA LEU A 188 -4.45 26.77 22.33
C LEU A 188 -4.58 27.53 23.68
N PRO A 189 -4.02 28.76 23.83
CA PRO A 189 -4.24 29.56 25.05
C PRO A 189 -5.70 29.93 25.29
N ALA A 190 -6.48 30.16 24.24
CA ALA A 190 -7.90 30.51 24.35
C ALA A 190 -8.73 29.31 24.83
N VAL A 191 -8.45 28.12 24.30
CA VAL A 191 -9.04 26.85 24.78
C VAL A 191 -8.67 26.60 26.24
N SER A 192 -7.39 26.75 26.57
CA SER A 192 -6.88 26.56 27.93
C SER A 192 -7.53 27.52 28.93
N ARG A 193 -7.73 28.79 28.55
CA ARG A 193 -8.44 29.80 29.36
C ARG A 193 -9.88 29.40 29.62
N ALA A 194 -10.62 29.01 28.59
CA ALA A 194 -12.03 28.61 28.70
C ALA A 194 -12.20 27.38 29.61
N VAL A 195 -11.36 26.35 29.43
CA VAL A 195 -11.40 25.12 30.24
C VAL A 195 -11.06 25.40 31.70
N ARG A 196 -9.97 26.14 31.99
CA ARG A 196 -9.59 26.50 33.36
C ARG A 196 -10.69 27.29 34.05
N SER A 197 -11.23 28.29 33.37
CA SER A 197 -12.30 29.14 33.92
C SER A 197 -13.53 28.32 34.34
N LEU A 198 -13.96 27.35 33.52
CA LEU A 198 -15.09 26.47 33.88
C LEU A 198 -14.79 25.57 35.08
N LEU A 199 -13.58 25.01 35.16
CA LEU A 199 -13.15 24.17 36.29
C LEU A 199 -13.07 24.97 37.59
N ASP A 200 -12.50 26.18 37.55
CA ASP A 200 -12.37 27.09 38.70
C ASP A 200 -13.74 27.53 39.25
N MET A 201 -14.76 27.58 38.40
CA MET A 201 -16.14 27.89 38.78
C MET A 201 -16.90 26.71 39.40
N GLY A 202 -16.25 25.55 39.58
CA GLY A 202 -16.84 24.36 40.20
C GLY A 202 -17.59 23.43 39.23
N CYS A 203 -17.37 23.56 37.91
CA CYS A 203 -17.86 22.54 36.97
C CYS A 203 -17.10 21.24 37.21
N TYR A 204 -17.81 20.14 37.48
CA TYR A 204 -17.19 18.86 37.84
C TYR A 204 -16.55 18.16 36.62
N GLU A 205 -16.88 18.61 35.41
CA GLU A 205 -16.33 18.15 34.14
C GLU A 205 -16.39 19.30 33.12
N ALA A 206 -15.27 19.55 32.41
CA ALA A 206 -15.21 20.48 31.29
C ALA A 206 -14.86 19.70 30.00
N LEU A 207 -15.75 19.72 29.02
CA LEU A 207 -15.59 18.96 27.77
C LEU A 207 -15.19 19.87 26.64
N ALA A 208 -14.05 19.56 26.06
CA ALA A 208 -13.58 20.12 24.80
C ALA A 208 -14.33 19.41 23.66
N LYS A 209 -15.18 20.13 22.91
CA LYS A 209 -15.82 19.60 21.68
C LYS A 209 -15.25 20.27 20.42
N PRO A 210 -14.83 19.49 19.40
CA PRO A 210 -14.69 20.00 18.04
C PRO A 210 -16.01 20.61 17.55
N ASN A 211 -15.96 21.60 16.67
CA ASN A 211 -17.16 22.20 16.09
C ASN A 211 -17.88 21.19 15.18
N ASP A 212 -19.01 20.67 15.64
CA ASP A 212 -20.02 19.97 14.84
C ASP A 212 -21.43 20.54 15.05
N SER A 213 -21.54 21.74 15.66
CA SER A 213 -22.85 22.37 15.83
C SER A 213 -23.35 22.94 14.50
N ARG A 214 -24.38 22.32 13.94
CA ARG A 214 -25.07 22.76 12.71
C ARG A 214 -25.80 24.12 12.84
N ALA A 215 -25.77 24.78 14.00
CA ALA A 215 -26.27 26.15 14.14
C ALA A 215 -25.53 27.13 13.21
N GLY A 216 -24.22 26.91 12.97
CA GLY A 216 -23.45 27.67 11.97
C GLY A 216 -23.91 27.42 10.53
N ALA A 217 -24.22 26.17 10.18
CA ALA A 217 -24.72 25.81 8.85
C ALA A 217 -26.17 26.26 8.59
N ALA A 218 -26.99 26.38 9.65
CA ALA A 218 -28.40 26.78 9.55
C ALA A 218 -28.61 28.29 9.33
N LEU A 219 -27.62 29.14 9.64
CA LEU A 219 -27.71 30.59 9.39
C LEU A 219 -27.10 31.01 8.05
N ALA A 220 -26.11 30.28 7.53
CA ALA A 220 -25.60 30.48 6.18
C ALA A 220 -26.61 30.07 5.08
N SER A 221 -27.58 29.21 5.42
CA SER A 221 -28.57 28.65 4.48
C SER A 221 -29.92 29.39 4.46
N LYS A 222 -30.02 30.59 5.08
CA LYS A 222 -31.21 31.46 5.00
C LYS A 222 -31.44 32.15 3.64
N SER A 223 -30.78 31.68 2.59
CA SER A 223 -31.16 31.97 1.20
C SER A 223 -31.85 30.74 0.59
N LYS A 224 -33.19 30.82 0.53
CA LYS A 224 -34.13 30.09 -0.36
C LYS A 224 -34.62 28.68 0.04
N ILE A 225 -35.86 28.65 0.60
CA ILE A 225 -37.14 28.12 0.02
C ILE A 225 -36.99 26.85 -0.88
N SER A 226 -37.74 25.74 -0.81
CA SER A 226 -38.98 25.29 -0.13
C SER A 226 -39.22 23.80 -0.47
N SER A 227 -39.96 23.06 0.39
CA SER A 227 -40.92 21.95 0.12
C SER A 227 -40.48 20.72 -0.75
N THR A 228 -40.79 19.45 -0.47
CA THR A 228 -41.74 18.76 0.43
C THR A 228 -41.50 17.23 0.36
N LYS A 229 -41.64 16.56 1.52
CA LYS A 229 -42.25 15.22 1.85
C LYS A 229 -42.26 14.09 0.79
N SER A 230 -41.90 12.84 1.12
CA SER A 230 -42.70 11.80 1.83
C SER A 230 -42.05 10.43 1.54
N SER A 231 -42.43 9.26 2.06
CA SER A 231 -42.40 8.69 3.41
C SER A 231 -42.69 7.17 3.28
N SER A 232 -42.18 6.36 4.23
CA SER A 232 -42.67 5.03 4.71
C SER A 232 -42.00 3.73 4.18
N LYS A 233 -41.23 3.00 5.01
CA LYS A 233 -41.57 2.02 6.07
C LYS A 233 -41.47 0.57 5.58
N ILE A 234 -40.69 -0.28 6.27
CA ILE A 234 -41.08 -1.61 6.83
C ILE A 234 -40.00 -2.08 7.84
N THR A 235 -40.48 -2.83 8.82
CA THR A 235 -40.04 -3.12 10.18
C THR A 235 -39.14 -4.36 10.37
N ASP A 236 -38.44 -4.38 11.51
CA ASP A 236 -37.50 -5.41 12.04
C ASP A 236 -38.19 -6.61 12.74
N ARG A 237 -37.49 -7.74 12.98
CA ARG A 237 -37.86 -8.83 13.92
C ARG A 237 -36.60 -9.31 14.69
N ARG A 238 -36.75 -9.56 16.01
CA ARG A 238 -35.67 -9.74 17.02
C ARG A 238 -35.03 -11.16 17.09
N LYS A 239 -33.85 -11.16 17.74
CA LYS A 239 -32.87 -12.22 18.08
C LYS A 239 -33.38 -13.33 19.02
N GLU A 240 -33.05 -14.60 18.72
CA GLU A 240 -33.13 -15.78 19.61
C GLU A 240 -31.71 -16.33 19.90
N ALA A 241 -31.49 -16.90 21.08
CA ALA A 241 -30.25 -17.60 21.45
C ALA A 241 -30.28 -19.07 20.99
N LEU A 242 -29.16 -19.59 20.48
CA LEU A 242 -29.02 -20.98 20.01
C LEU A 242 -28.94 -21.99 21.19
N GLY A 243 -30.01 -22.78 21.41
CA GLY A 243 -30.02 -23.90 22.35
C GLY A 243 -29.64 -25.22 21.67
N TRP A 244 -28.55 -25.85 22.09
CA TRP A 244 -28.10 -27.15 21.57
C TRP A 244 -28.79 -28.31 22.30
N SER A 245 -29.41 -29.22 21.55
CA SER A 245 -29.96 -30.49 22.02
C SER A 245 -29.04 -31.64 21.62
N VAL A 246 -28.85 -32.63 22.49
CA VAL A 246 -28.07 -33.84 22.16
C VAL A 246 -28.97 -34.80 21.38
N LEU A 247 -28.56 -35.17 20.17
CA LEU A 247 -29.29 -36.08 19.29
C LEU A 247 -28.77 -37.51 19.39
N GLN A 248 -27.45 -37.66 19.50
CA GLN A 248 -26.78 -38.94 19.65
C GLN A 248 -25.51 -38.75 20.50
N GLN A 249 -25.19 -39.73 21.33
CA GLN A 249 -23.96 -39.72 22.13
C GLN A 249 -23.36 -41.12 22.13
N SER A 250 -22.07 -41.19 21.80
CA SER A 250 -21.22 -42.38 21.91
C SER A 250 -19.94 -42.04 22.68
N ASP A 251 -19.11 -43.07 22.91
CA ASP A 251 -17.77 -42.88 23.48
C ASP A 251 -16.80 -42.17 22.50
N ASN A 252 -17.14 -42.08 21.21
CA ASN A 252 -16.26 -41.48 20.20
C ASN A 252 -16.70 -40.07 19.81
N ILE A 253 -18.01 -39.80 19.69
CA ILE A 253 -18.56 -38.50 19.30
C ILE A 253 -19.85 -38.15 20.06
N VAL A 254 -20.18 -36.85 20.12
CA VAL A 254 -21.48 -36.34 20.54
C VAL A 254 -22.09 -35.53 19.40
N VAL A 255 -23.30 -35.88 18.98
CA VAL A 255 -24.03 -35.20 17.92
C VAL A 255 -25.08 -34.30 18.55
N ARG A 256 -25.09 -33.01 18.19
CA ARG A 256 -26.00 -31.99 18.72
C ARG A 256 -26.76 -31.28 17.60
N GLY A 257 -27.99 -30.83 17.87
CA GLY A 257 -28.81 -30.04 16.95
C GLY A 257 -29.33 -28.75 17.59
N ALA A 258 -29.34 -27.66 16.82
CA ALA A 258 -29.87 -26.36 17.23
C ALA A 258 -30.50 -25.63 16.02
N GLY A 259 -31.81 -25.78 15.82
CA GLY A 259 -32.50 -25.26 14.65
C GLY A 259 -31.89 -25.83 13.37
N ALA A 260 -31.49 -24.96 12.43
CA ALA A 260 -30.91 -25.38 11.16
C ALA A 260 -29.42 -25.78 11.21
N ASN A 261 -28.88 -26.03 12.41
CA ASN A 261 -27.46 -26.28 12.64
C ASN A 261 -27.26 -27.62 13.35
N GLY A 262 -26.44 -28.50 12.75
CA GLY A 262 -25.96 -29.74 13.37
C GLY A 262 -24.51 -29.58 13.81
N ASN A 263 -24.11 -30.16 14.95
CA ASN A 263 -22.73 -30.12 15.45
C ASN A 263 -22.25 -31.52 15.83
N ILE A 264 -21.13 -31.95 15.26
CA ILE A 264 -20.44 -33.19 15.56
C ILE A 264 -19.26 -32.85 16.46
N VAL A 265 -19.33 -33.28 17.72
CA VAL A 265 -18.32 -33.03 18.74
C VAL A 265 -17.45 -34.28 18.92
N LEU A 266 -16.14 -34.19 18.64
CA LEU A 266 -15.21 -35.29 18.92
C LEU A 266 -15.07 -35.47 20.44
N ASN A 267 -15.21 -36.72 20.92
CA ASN A 267 -15.39 -37.00 22.34
C ASN A 267 -14.46 -38.11 22.88
N LYS A 268 -13.22 -38.18 22.39
CA LYS A 268 -12.12 -38.97 23.00
C LYS A 268 -10.97 -38.08 23.50
N PRO A 269 -11.23 -37.18 24.46
CA PRO A 269 -10.24 -36.21 24.92
C PRO A 269 -8.98 -36.86 25.52
N ARG A 270 -9.12 -38.02 26.18
CA ARG A 270 -8.00 -38.75 26.81
C ARG A 270 -6.95 -39.22 25.81
N ASN A 271 -7.33 -39.49 24.57
CA ASN A 271 -6.42 -39.96 23.51
C ASN A 271 -6.27 -38.92 22.38
N GLY A 272 -6.39 -37.63 22.72
CA GLY A 272 -6.19 -36.52 21.77
C GLY A 272 -7.21 -36.44 20.63
N ASN A 273 -8.38 -37.09 20.77
CA ASN A 273 -9.37 -37.24 19.69
C ASN A 273 -8.80 -37.90 18.42
N THR A 274 -7.93 -38.90 18.59
CA THR A 274 -7.36 -39.69 17.48
C THR A 274 -8.46 -40.36 16.63
N LEU A 275 -8.34 -40.23 15.30
CA LEU A 275 -9.25 -40.78 14.30
C LEU A 275 -9.05 -42.30 14.15
N THR A 276 -9.80 -43.05 14.95
CA THR A 276 -9.91 -44.51 14.86
C THR A 276 -11.00 -44.90 13.86
N PHE A 277 -10.96 -46.13 13.32
CA PHE A 277 -12.00 -46.60 12.39
C PHE A 277 -13.43 -46.46 12.93
N PRO A 278 -13.75 -46.80 14.20
CA PRO A 278 -15.08 -46.58 14.76
C PRO A 278 -15.48 -45.11 14.79
N MET A 279 -14.57 -44.21 15.22
CA MET A 279 -14.85 -42.77 15.24
C MET A 279 -15.11 -42.23 13.83
N ILE A 280 -14.29 -42.62 12.83
CA ILE A 280 -14.49 -42.22 11.43
C ILE A 280 -15.85 -42.68 10.91
N SER A 281 -16.22 -43.93 11.18
CA SER A 281 -17.51 -44.51 10.75
C SER A 281 -18.69 -43.76 11.37
N GLU A 282 -18.60 -43.42 12.66
CA GLU A 282 -19.62 -42.65 13.37
C GLU A 282 -19.73 -41.20 12.85
N ILE A 283 -18.59 -40.54 12.55
CA ILE A 283 -18.61 -39.20 11.94
C ILE A 283 -19.27 -39.26 10.56
N ILE A 284 -18.91 -40.24 9.72
CA ILE A 284 -19.52 -40.43 8.39
C ILE A 284 -21.04 -40.63 8.52
N GLN A 285 -21.48 -41.45 9.47
CA GLN A 285 -22.91 -41.72 9.70
C GLN A 285 -23.64 -40.44 10.15
N ALA A 286 -23.10 -39.70 11.11
CA ALA A 286 -23.69 -38.45 11.59
C ALA A 286 -23.73 -37.39 10.48
N PHE A 287 -22.67 -37.28 9.67
CA PHE A 287 -22.60 -36.34 8.57
C PHE A 287 -23.62 -36.66 7.47
N LYS A 288 -23.74 -37.94 7.07
CA LYS A 288 -24.77 -38.39 6.12
C LYS A 288 -26.19 -38.14 6.64
N SER A 289 -26.42 -38.35 7.94
CA SER A 289 -27.71 -38.02 8.57
C SER A 289 -28.03 -36.53 8.42
N PHE A 290 -27.08 -35.64 8.71
CA PHE A 290 -27.28 -34.20 8.55
C PHE A 290 -27.39 -33.73 7.10
N GLU A 291 -26.73 -34.39 6.15
CA GLU A 291 -26.91 -34.09 4.73
C GLU A 291 -28.31 -34.44 4.23
N SER A 292 -28.84 -35.59 4.69
CA SER A 292 -30.18 -36.05 4.32
C SER A 292 -31.32 -35.26 4.98
N ASP A 293 -31.03 -34.57 6.08
CA ASP A 293 -32.01 -33.74 6.78
C ASP A 293 -32.14 -32.36 6.10
N ALA A 294 -33.31 -32.10 5.53
CA ALA A 294 -33.61 -30.82 4.88
C ALA A 294 -33.67 -29.65 5.87
N SER A 295 -33.94 -29.91 7.16
CA SER A 295 -33.98 -28.89 8.20
C SER A 295 -32.60 -28.38 8.58
N ILE A 296 -31.55 -29.19 8.39
CA ILE A 296 -30.16 -28.81 8.65
C ILE A 296 -29.56 -28.16 7.40
N SER A 297 -29.01 -26.96 7.56
CA SER A 297 -28.30 -26.23 6.49
C SER A 297 -26.82 -26.05 6.77
N ARG A 298 -26.40 -26.22 8.04
CA ARG A 298 -25.03 -25.98 8.52
C ARG A 298 -24.58 -27.12 9.41
N ILE A 299 -23.37 -27.61 9.17
CA ILE A 299 -22.75 -28.71 9.93
C ILE A 299 -21.46 -28.20 10.55
N LEU A 300 -21.36 -28.29 11.87
CA LEU A 300 -20.18 -27.88 12.63
C LEU A 300 -19.41 -29.13 13.06
N ILE A 301 -18.07 -29.01 13.09
CA ILE A 301 -17.17 -29.97 13.72
C ILE A 301 -16.45 -29.24 14.85
N SER A 302 -16.59 -29.77 16.07
CA SER A 302 -15.92 -29.26 17.26
C SER A 302 -15.36 -30.44 18.07
N ALA A 303 -14.65 -30.18 19.15
CA ALA A 303 -14.05 -31.25 19.95
C ALA A 303 -14.03 -30.92 21.44
N ASN A 304 -14.03 -31.96 22.27
CA ASN A 304 -13.83 -31.86 23.72
C ASN A 304 -12.37 -32.16 24.08
N GLY A 305 -11.89 -31.53 25.15
CA GLY A 305 -10.53 -31.73 25.69
C GLY A 305 -9.46 -30.82 25.09
N LYS A 306 -8.20 -31.14 25.39
CA LYS A 306 -7.04 -30.29 25.08
C LYS A 306 -6.71 -30.20 23.59
N PHE A 307 -6.95 -31.26 22.83
CA PHE A 307 -6.63 -31.35 21.41
C PHE A 307 -7.90 -31.23 20.58
N PHE A 308 -7.81 -30.58 19.42
CA PHE A 308 -8.85 -30.69 18.42
C PHE A 308 -8.86 -32.12 17.86
N CYS A 309 -7.74 -32.57 17.28
CA CYS A 309 -7.55 -33.93 16.81
C CYS A 309 -6.07 -34.24 16.54
N THR A 310 -5.55 -35.34 17.08
CA THR A 310 -4.15 -35.79 16.92
C THR A 310 -3.88 -36.64 15.68
N GLY A 311 -4.85 -36.76 14.76
CA GLY A 311 -4.67 -37.47 13.50
C GLY A 311 -5.05 -38.95 13.55
N MET A 312 -4.54 -39.75 12.61
CA MET A 312 -4.82 -41.18 12.47
C MET A 312 -4.21 -42.00 13.63
N ASP A 313 -4.90 -43.06 14.06
CA ASP A 313 -4.32 -44.06 14.94
C ASP A 313 -3.28 -44.94 14.20
N LEU A 314 -2.01 -44.58 14.34
CA LEU A 314 -0.89 -45.29 13.72
C LEU A 314 -0.52 -46.60 14.43
N SER A 315 -1.03 -46.86 15.63
CA SER A 315 -0.71 -48.08 16.39
C SER A 315 -1.22 -49.35 15.69
N GLN A 316 -2.38 -49.27 15.05
CA GLN A 316 -2.95 -50.36 14.25
C GLN A 316 -2.29 -50.48 12.86
N ALA A 317 -1.86 -49.35 12.26
CA ALA A 317 -1.16 -49.35 10.99
C ALA A 317 0.24 -49.97 11.09
N ALA A 318 0.97 -49.68 12.18
CA ALA A 318 2.29 -50.27 12.45
C ALA A 318 2.25 -51.80 12.61
N GLN A 319 1.17 -52.36 13.17
CA GLN A 319 0.98 -53.81 13.29
C GLN A 319 0.64 -54.50 11.95
N ALA A 320 0.02 -53.77 11.00
CA ALA A 320 -0.36 -54.29 9.68
C ALA A 320 0.79 -54.29 8.66
N VAL A 321 1.70 -53.30 8.72
CA VAL A 321 2.85 -53.16 7.81
C VAL A 321 3.85 -54.33 7.94
N GLY A 322 3.93 -54.96 9.11
CA GLY A 322 4.74 -56.16 9.33
C GLY A 322 4.13 -57.48 8.84
N ARG A 323 2.85 -57.52 8.43
CA ARG A 323 2.13 -58.77 8.08
C ARG A 323 1.42 -58.74 6.72
N GLY A 324 1.57 -57.68 5.92
CA GLY A 324 1.01 -57.61 4.56
C GLY A 324 -0.52 -57.64 4.49
N GLY A 325 -1.23 -57.10 5.50
CA GLY A 325 -2.69 -57.22 5.62
C GLY A 325 -3.53 -56.03 5.10
N ASP A 326 -4.76 -56.33 4.65
CA ASP A 326 -5.81 -55.42 4.13
C ASP A 326 -6.28 -54.29 5.07
N ALA A 327 -5.96 -54.36 6.37
CA ALA A 327 -6.49 -53.42 7.38
C ALA A 327 -6.01 -51.97 7.16
N SER A 328 -4.78 -51.77 6.67
CA SER A 328 -4.25 -50.44 6.36
C SER A 328 -4.94 -49.79 5.16
N SER A 329 -5.46 -50.59 4.22
CA SER A 329 -6.21 -50.10 3.06
C SER A 329 -7.62 -49.62 3.47
N LYS A 330 -8.29 -50.35 4.36
CA LYS A 330 -9.64 -49.98 4.85
C LYS A 330 -9.66 -48.68 5.64
N LEU A 331 -8.69 -48.44 6.52
CA LEU A 331 -8.61 -47.20 7.29
C LEU A 331 -8.24 -46.00 6.39
N PHE A 332 -7.34 -46.21 5.43
CA PHE A 332 -7.00 -45.20 4.42
C PHE A 332 -8.22 -44.82 3.56
N GLN A 333 -8.99 -45.81 3.10
CA GLN A 333 -10.21 -45.58 2.34
C GLN A 333 -11.25 -44.83 3.18
N ALA A 334 -11.47 -45.25 4.43
CA ALA A 334 -12.42 -44.60 5.33
C ALA A 334 -12.09 -43.12 5.60
N LEU A 335 -10.81 -42.76 5.75
CA LEU A 335 -10.40 -41.35 5.88
C LEU A 335 -10.60 -40.55 4.60
N THR A 336 -10.27 -41.15 3.46
CA THR A 336 -10.49 -40.53 2.15
C THR A 336 -11.98 -40.26 1.94
N ASP A 337 -12.82 -41.26 2.22
CA ASP A 337 -14.28 -41.15 2.13
C ASP A 337 -14.82 -40.06 3.07
N LEU A 338 -14.30 -39.97 4.31
CA LEU A 338 -14.68 -38.93 5.26
C LEU A 338 -14.36 -37.53 4.75
N PHE A 339 -13.13 -37.26 4.32
CA PHE A 339 -12.75 -35.92 3.87
C PHE A 339 -13.40 -35.56 2.53
N GLU A 340 -13.60 -36.52 1.65
CA GLU A 340 -14.38 -36.29 0.43
C GLU A 340 -15.85 -35.99 0.72
N LEU A 341 -16.46 -36.66 1.69
CA LEU A 341 -17.84 -36.39 2.12
C LEU A 341 -17.97 -34.95 2.62
N ILE A 342 -17.06 -34.49 3.49
CA ILE A 342 -17.07 -33.12 4.01
C ILE A 342 -16.86 -32.11 2.87
N ASP A 343 -15.83 -32.31 2.05
CA ASP A 343 -15.49 -31.41 0.94
C ASP A 343 -16.60 -31.33 -0.11
N LYS A 344 -17.28 -32.43 -0.41
CA LYS A 344 -18.36 -32.48 -1.42
C LYS A 344 -19.72 -32.05 -0.87
N SER A 345 -19.85 -31.84 0.43
CA SER A 345 -21.13 -31.54 1.04
C SER A 345 -21.82 -30.31 0.42
N PRO A 346 -23.14 -30.37 0.16
CA PRO A 346 -23.92 -29.19 -0.27
C PRO A 346 -24.25 -28.27 0.92
N LYS A 347 -24.17 -28.76 2.16
CA LYS A 347 -24.41 -27.98 3.38
C LYS A 347 -23.17 -27.15 3.73
N VAL A 348 -23.33 -26.03 4.44
CA VAL A 348 -22.18 -25.21 4.89
C VAL A 348 -21.49 -25.91 6.06
N THR A 349 -20.18 -26.12 5.96
CA THR A 349 -19.38 -26.86 6.95
C THR A 349 -18.41 -25.94 7.68
N ILE A 350 -18.36 -26.04 9.01
CA ILE A 350 -17.57 -25.13 9.86
C ILE A 350 -16.73 -25.95 10.84
N ALA A 351 -15.41 -25.73 10.86
CA ALA A 351 -14.51 -26.29 11.86
C ALA A 351 -14.29 -25.28 13.01
N CYS A 352 -14.62 -25.67 14.23
CA CYS A 352 -14.40 -24.89 15.45
C CYS A 352 -13.22 -25.51 16.22
N ILE A 353 -12.04 -24.90 16.09
CA ILE A 353 -10.75 -25.48 16.48
C ILE A 353 -10.32 -24.90 17.83
N GLN A 354 -10.62 -25.63 18.90
CA GLN A 354 -10.35 -25.19 20.27
C GLN A 354 -8.98 -25.62 20.81
N GLY A 355 -8.15 -26.30 20.02
CA GLY A 355 -6.84 -26.79 20.45
C GLY A 355 -6.00 -27.37 19.31
N PRO A 356 -4.80 -27.92 19.60
CA PRO A 356 -3.87 -28.36 18.55
C PRO A 356 -4.41 -29.49 17.66
N ALA A 357 -3.99 -29.48 16.39
CA ALA A 357 -4.37 -30.42 15.34
C ALA A 357 -3.13 -30.99 14.62
N PHE A 358 -3.15 -32.30 14.35
CA PHE A 358 -2.06 -33.03 13.70
C PHE A 358 -2.57 -33.89 12.55
N GLY A 359 -1.83 -33.95 11.44
CA GLY A 359 -2.09 -34.83 10.29
C GLY A 359 -3.58 -34.91 9.90
N GLY A 360 -4.20 -36.08 10.07
CA GLY A 360 -5.64 -36.27 9.79
C GLY A 360 -6.59 -35.28 10.49
N GLY A 361 -6.23 -34.73 11.66
CA GLY A 361 -6.99 -33.67 12.33
C GLY A 361 -6.96 -32.33 11.58
N ILE A 362 -5.84 -32.05 10.90
CA ILE A 362 -5.73 -30.91 9.97
C ILE A 362 -6.62 -31.19 8.75
N GLY A 363 -6.60 -32.42 8.21
CA GLY A 363 -7.52 -32.83 7.14
C GLY A 363 -8.98 -32.59 7.50
N LEU A 364 -9.38 -32.96 8.71
CA LEU A 364 -10.74 -32.78 9.20
C LEU A 364 -11.15 -31.30 9.26
N ALA A 365 -10.25 -30.41 9.69
CA ALA A 365 -10.50 -28.98 9.78
C ALA A 365 -10.54 -28.29 8.40
N PHE A 366 -9.59 -28.64 7.52
CA PHE A 366 -9.41 -27.97 6.22
C PHE A 366 -10.23 -28.59 5.08
N ALA A 367 -10.90 -29.73 5.31
CA ALA A 367 -11.96 -30.21 4.44
C ALA A 367 -13.24 -29.35 4.56
N CYS A 368 -13.47 -28.68 5.70
CA CYS A 368 -14.62 -27.79 5.91
C CYS A 368 -14.57 -26.53 5.02
N ASP A 369 -15.66 -25.74 4.97
CA ASP A 369 -15.74 -24.48 4.21
C ASP A 369 -15.22 -23.28 4.99
N ILE A 370 -15.47 -23.25 6.31
CA ILE A 370 -15.06 -22.15 7.21
C ILE A 370 -14.31 -22.71 8.40
N ARG A 371 -13.24 -22.03 8.84
CA ARG A 371 -12.46 -22.41 10.03
C ARG A 371 -12.38 -21.25 11.01
N ILE A 372 -12.71 -21.53 12.26
CA ILE A 372 -12.52 -20.62 13.39
C ILE A 372 -11.63 -21.32 14.39
N SER A 373 -10.58 -20.66 14.87
CA SER A 373 -9.60 -21.26 15.77
C SER A 373 -9.34 -20.40 16.99
N ILE A 374 -8.95 -21.01 18.10
CA ILE A 374 -8.30 -20.26 19.19
C ILE A 374 -6.85 -19.90 18.81
N SER A 375 -6.34 -18.77 19.31
CA SER A 375 -5.00 -18.25 19.04
C SER A 375 -3.90 -19.21 19.49
N SER A 376 -4.15 -19.94 20.57
CA SER A 376 -3.25 -20.96 21.15
C SER A 376 -3.23 -22.30 20.40
N ALA A 377 -4.09 -22.50 19.40
CA ALA A 377 -4.08 -23.74 18.62
C ALA A 377 -2.88 -23.79 17.68
N SER A 378 -2.36 -24.99 17.47
CA SER A 378 -1.22 -25.24 16.60
C SER A 378 -1.50 -26.37 15.62
N PHE A 379 -0.88 -26.30 14.44
CA PHE A 379 -1.15 -27.17 13.29
C PHE A 379 0.15 -27.77 12.79
N THR A 380 0.33 -29.08 12.95
CA THR A 380 1.56 -29.77 12.56
C THR A 380 1.33 -30.94 11.60
N LEU A 381 1.98 -30.89 10.43
CA LEU A 381 2.06 -32.01 9.48
C LEU A 381 3.23 -32.92 9.86
N SER A 382 3.05 -33.72 10.91
CA SER A 382 4.12 -34.52 11.53
C SER A 382 4.56 -35.74 10.71
N GLU A 383 3.92 -36.04 9.59
CA GLU A 383 4.13 -37.26 8.79
C GLU A 383 5.58 -37.41 8.33
N ALA A 384 6.25 -36.32 7.92
CA ALA A 384 7.64 -36.36 7.46
C ALA A 384 8.62 -36.81 8.57
N LYS A 385 8.33 -36.49 9.83
CA LYS A 385 9.12 -36.97 10.99
C LYS A 385 8.99 -38.48 11.20
N LEU A 386 7.94 -39.10 10.67
CA LEU A 386 7.67 -40.53 10.75
C LEU A 386 8.02 -41.27 9.44
N GLY A 387 8.68 -40.60 8.49
CA GLY A 387 9.01 -41.18 7.18
C GLY A 387 7.81 -41.32 6.24
N MET A 388 6.70 -40.65 6.55
CA MET A 388 5.48 -40.63 5.74
C MET A 388 5.30 -39.26 5.07
N CYS A 389 4.34 -39.12 4.17
CA CYS A 389 3.90 -37.81 3.68
C CYS A 389 2.41 -37.61 3.99
N PRO A 390 1.92 -36.36 4.11
CA PRO A 390 0.50 -36.06 4.32
C PRO A 390 -0.33 -36.31 3.05
N ALA A 391 -0.39 -37.57 2.59
CA ALA A 391 -0.90 -37.93 1.27
C ALA A 391 -2.40 -37.62 1.11
N VAL A 392 -3.24 -38.15 2.00
CA VAL A 392 -4.71 -38.03 1.90
C VAL A 392 -5.17 -36.58 2.05
N ILE A 393 -4.53 -35.83 2.95
CA ILE A 393 -4.94 -34.46 3.27
C ILE A 393 -4.33 -33.41 2.34
N SER A 394 -3.37 -33.81 1.49
CA SER A 394 -2.60 -32.89 0.64
C SER A 394 -3.47 -31.99 -0.23
N LYS A 395 -4.56 -32.53 -0.80
CA LYS A 395 -5.52 -31.78 -1.63
C LYS A 395 -6.11 -30.58 -0.88
N TYR A 396 -6.51 -30.77 0.37
CA TYR A 396 -7.17 -29.74 1.17
C TYR A 396 -6.16 -28.72 1.69
N VAL A 397 -5.03 -29.21 2.19
CA VAL A 397 -3.95 -28.36 2.70
C VAL A 397 -3.39 -27.46 1.59
N ILE A 398 -3.09 -28.01 0.40
CA ILE A 398 -2.54 -27.23 -0.71
C ILE A 398 -3.54 -26.18 -1.23
N ARG A 399 -4.84 -26.53 -1.28
CA ARG A 399 -5.90 -25.60 -1.67
C ARG A 399 -5.99 -24.42 -0.71
N GLU A 400 -5.95 -24.67 0.60
CA GLU A 400 -6.22 -23.65 1.61
C GLU A 400 -4.96 -22.88 2.04
N TRP A 401 -3.80 -23.53 2.13
CA TRP A 401 -2.55 -22.92 2.63
C TRP A 401 -1.68 -22.41 1.48
N GLY A 402 -1.98 -22.78 0.23
CA GLY A 402 -1.18 -22.48 -0.93
C GLY A 402 0.10 -23.32 -1.05
N PHE A 403 0.71 -23.30 -2.24
CA PHE A 403 1.85 -24.17 -2.57
C PHE A 403 3.11 -23.91 -1.72
N GLY A 404 3.40 -22.65 -1.40
CA GLY A 404 4.61 -22.25 -0.68
C GLY A 404 4.59 -22.78 0.76
N LEU A 405 3.58 -22.35 1.53
CA LEU A 405 3.41 -22.74 2.93
C LEU A 405 3.18 -24.24 3.08
N SER A 406 2.37 -24.86 2.21
CA SER A 406 2.17 -26.32 2.24
C SER A 406 3.46 -27.09 2.03
N ARG A 407 4.28 -26.71 1.04
CA ARG A 407 5.54 -27.39 0.75
C ARG A 407 6.52 -27.26 1.90
N GLU A 408 6.63 -26.06 2.47
CA GLU A 408 7.48 -25.80 3.62
C GLU A 408 7.01 -26.63 4.82
N ALA A 409 5.75 -26.52 5.24
CA ALA A 409 5.21 -27.24 6.39
C ALA A 409 5.24 -28.77 6.23
N MET A 410 5.00 -29.30 5.02
CA MET A 410 5.09 -30.73 4.73
C MET A 410 6.53 -31.26 4.81
N LEU A 411 7.53 -30.44 4.45
CA LEU A 411 8.95 -30.84 4.46
C LEU A 411 9.59 -30.64 5.83
N THR A 412 9.28 -29.54 6.51
CA THR A 412 9.86 -29.20 7.82
C THR A 412 9.16 -29.91 8.97
N ALA A 413 7.89 -30.32 8.76
CA ALA A 413 7.02 -30.82 9.82
C ALA A 413 7.00 -29.92 11.07
N ARG A 414 7.16 -28.60 10.86
CA ARG A 414 7.08 -27.60 11.92
C ARG A 414 5.63 -27.36 12.32
N SER A 415 5.45 -26.82 13.51
CA SER A 415 4.14 -26.40 13.99
C SER A 415 3.83 -24.99 13.46
N LEU A 416 2.67 -24.83 12.83
CA LEU A 416 2.11 -23.53 12.44
C LEU A 416 1.14 -23.03 13.52
N THR A 417 1.11 -21.72 13.74
CA THR A 417 0.17 -21.05 14.65
C THR A 417 -1.14 -20.69 13.94
N ALA A 418 -2.22 -20.51 14.71
CA ALA A 418 -3.48 -20.02 14.17
C ALA A 418 -3.35 -18.63 13.50
N SER A 419 -2.44 -17.78 14.02
CA SER A 419 -2.17 -16.46 13.43
C SER A 419 -1.50 -16.55 12.06
N GLU A 420 -0.49 -17.42 11.89
CA GLU A 420 0.15 -17.64 10.59
C GLU A 420 -0.86 -18.12 9.54
N LEU A 421 -1.73 -19.05 9.92
CA LEU A 421 -2.78 -19.55 9.02
C LEU A 421 -3.89 -18.53 8.77
N LYS A 422 -4.15 -17.59 9.68
CA LYS A 422 -5.03 -16.44 9.44
C LYS A 422 -4.42 -15.48 8.44
N SER A 423 -3.13 -15.16 8.58
CA SER A 423 -2.39 -14.32 7.62
C SER A 423 -2.33 -14.94 6.22
N ALA A 424 -2.27 -16.27 6.13
CA ALA A 424 -2.37 -17.00 4.86
C ALA A 424 -3.80 -17.08 4.29
N GLY A 425 -4.82 -16.56 4.98
CA GLY A 425 -6.23 -16.66 4.59
C GLY A 425 -6.87 -18.03 4.80
N ALA A 426 -6.14 -18.99 5.38
CA ALA A 426 -6.58 -20.36 5.57
C ALA A 426 -7.51 -20.51 6.80
N ILE A 427 -7.37 -19.66 7.83
CA ILE A 427 -8.29 -19.56 8.97
C ILE A 427 -9.06 -18.25 8.88
N SER A 428 -10.39 -18.32 8.92
CA SER A 428 -11.26 -17.17 8.73
C SER A 428 -11.26 -16.22 9.94
N MET A 429 -11.30 -16.79 11.14
CA MET A 429 -11.39 -16.02 12.39
C MET A 429 -10.58 -16.69 13.51
N VAL A 430 -9.98 -15.86 14.38
CA VAL A 430 -9.19 -16.32 15.52
C VAL A 430 -9.75 -15.70 16.80
N ALA A 431 -9.96 -16.54 17.81
CA ALA A 431 -10.42 -16.18 19.15
C ALA A 431 -9.26 -16.27 20.16
N GLU A 432 -9.22 -15.45 21.21
CA GLU A 432 -8.20 -15.57 22.26
C GLU A 432 -8.58 -16.61 23.31
N THR A 433 -9.87 -16.81 23.54
CA THR A 433 -10.38 -17.73 24.58
C THR A 433 -11.42 -18.71 24.04
N PRO A 434 -11.63 -19.87 24.68
CA PRO A 434 -12.71 -20.79 24.29
C PRO A 434 -14.11 -20.14 24.35
N SER A 435 -14.33 -19.24 25.32
CA SER A 435 -15.59 -18.48 25.43
C SER A 435 -15.80 -17.54 24.25
N GLU A 436 -14.73 -16.91 23.76
CA GLU A 436 -14.78 -16.06 22.57
C GLU A 436 -14.98 -16.89 21.30
N LEU A 437 -14.37 -18.07 21.21
CA LEU A 437 -14.61 -19.02 20.10
C LEU A 437 -16.10 -19.35 19.96
N ASP A 438 -16.79 -19.58 21.08
CA ASP A 438 -18.25 -19.79 21.10
C ASP A 438 -19.04 -18.55 20.66
N ILE A 439 -18.62 -17.34 21.05
CA ILE A 439 -19.26 -16.08 20.64
C ILE A 439 -19.11 -15.86 19.13
N ILE A 440 -17.90 -16.05 18.60
CA ILE A 440 -17.62 -15.92 17.17
C ILE A 440 -18.42 -16.96 16.37
N THR A 441 -18.48 -18.20 16.87
CA THR A 441 -19.28 -19.28 16.24
C THR A 441 -20.76 -18.90 16.19
N LYS A 442 -21.33 -18.43 17.29
CA LYS A 442 -22.75 -17.98 17.32
C LYS A 442 -22.99 -16.79 16.39
N THR A 443 -22.04 -15.87 16.30
CA THR A 443 -22.13 -14.69 15.43
C THR A 443 -22.11 -15.10 13.96
N LEU A 444 -21.22 -16.02 13.59
CA LEU A 444 -21.16 -16.57 12.23
C LEU A 444 -22.46 -17.31 11.87
N LEU A 445 -23.00 -18.14 12.77
CA LEU A 445 -24.26 -18.83 12.54
C LEU A 445 -25.43 -17.84 12.37
N ALA A 446 -25.44 -16.75 13.13
CA ALA A 446 -26.45 -15.69 12.97
C ALA A 446 -26.35 -14.97 11.62
N GLN A 447 -25.14 -14.71 11.13
CA GLN A 447 -24.93 -14.12 9.80
C GLN A 447 -25.40 -15.07 8.70
N LEU A 448 -25.00 -16.34 8.77
CA LEU A 448 -25.38 -17.35 7.78
C LEU A 448 -26.89 -17.63 7.79
N ARG A 449 -27.63 -17.30 8.86
CA ARG A 449 -29.11 -17.43 8.92
C ARG A 449 -29.82 -16.64 7.82
N HIS A 450 -29.20 -15.57 7.33
CA HIS A 450 -29.76 -14.71 6.29
C HIS A 450 -29.44 -15.18 4.86
N SER A 451 -28.66 -16.25 4.70
CA SER A 451 -28.31 -16.84 3.41
C SER A 451 -29.22 -18.02 3.09
N SER A 452 -29.69 -18.13 1.85
CA SER A 452 -30.48 -19.28 1.42
C SER A 452 -29.59 -20.54 1.37
N PRO A 453 -30.10 -21.71 1.84
CA PRO A 453 -29.35 -22.96 1.77
C PRO A 453 -28.96 -23.34 0.33
N GLY A 454 -29.88 -23.19 -0.63
CA GLY A 454 -29.61 -23.47 -2.04
C GLY A 454 -28.56 -22.51 -2.62
N GLY A 455 -28.66 -21.22 -2.32
CA GLY A 455 -27.66 -20.21 -2.74
C GLY A 455 -26.28 -20.48 -2.17
N SER A 456 -26.19 -20.89 -0.90
CA SER A 456 -24.94 -21.27 -0.25
C SER A 456 -24.31 -22.51 -0.89
N SER A 457 -25.12 -23.53 -1.21
CA SER A 457 -24.66 -24.74 -1.92
C SER A 457 -24.10 -24.41 -3.31
N MET A 458 -24.81 -23.59 -4.10
CA MET A 458 -24.36 -23.19 -5.44
C MET A 458 -23.10 -22.31 -5.40
N SER A 459 -22.98 -21.44 -4.39
CA SER A 459 -21.77 -20.63 -4.16
C SER A 459 -20.55 -21.52 -3.92
N LYS A 460 -20.69 -22.58 -3.12
CA LYS A 460 -19.63 -23.58 -2.92
C LYS A 460 -19.26 -24.30 -4.22
N GLU A 461 -20.23 -24.64 -5.06
CA GLU A 461 -19.96 -25.27 -6.35
C GLU A 461 -19.20 -24.32 -7.29
N LEU A 462 -19.55 -23.03 -7.34
CA LEU A 462 -18.84 -22.02 -8.14
C LEU A 462 -17.38 -21.88 -7.73
N VAL A 463 -17.09 -21.86 -6.43
CA VAL A 463 -15.70 -21.80 -5.91
C VAL A 463 -14.92 -23.04 -6.36
N LYS A 464 -15.53 -24.24 -6.27
CA LYS A 464 -14.90 -25.49 -6.70
C LYS A 464 -14.65 -25.55 -8.21
N LEU A 465 -15.61 -25.09 -9.01
CA LEU A 465 -15.48 -25.01 -10.47
C LEU A 465 -14.35 -24.06 -10.85
N SER A 466 -14.27 -22.91 -10.18
CA SER A 466 -13.21 -21.93 -10.40
C SER A 466 -11.84 -22.49 -10.02
N TRP A 467 -11.74 -23.23 -8.92
CA TRP A 467 -10.47 -23.86 -8.54
C TRP A 467 -10.00 -24.94 -9.52
N ARG A 468 -10.91 -25.79 -10.02
CA ARG A 468 -10.54 -26.94 -10.88
C ARG A 468 -10.41 -26.58 -12.36
N HIS A 469 -11.18 -25.60 -12.82
CA HIS A 469 -11.40 -25.32 -14.23
C HIS A 469 -11.30 -23.81 -14.54
N ALA A 470 -10.52 -23.04 -13.78
CA ALA A 470 -10.31 -21.61 -14.02
C ALA A 470 -10.02 -21.31 -15.50
N GLY A 471 -10.88 -20.49 -16.12
CA GLY A 471 -10.75 -20.06 -17.52
C GLY A 471 -11.06 -21.15 -18.56
N LYS A 472 -11.50 -22.36 -18.15
CA LYS A 472 -11.82 -23.46 -19.05
C LYS A 472 -13.32 -23.55 -19.36
N PRO A 473 -13.71 -24.19 -20.48
CA PRO A 473 -15.12 -24.36 -20.85
C PRO A 473 -15.98 -24.98 -19.75
N GLU A 474 -15.46 -25.93 -18.96
CA GLU A 474 -16.21 -26.58 -17.90
C GLU A 474 -16.64 -25.62 -16.78
N GLN A 475 -15.86 -24.56 -16.52
CA GLN A 475 -16.25 -23.50 -15.59
C GLN A 475 -17.38 -22.66 -16.19
N ARG A 476 -17.27 -22.27 -17.47
CA ARG A 476 -18.31 -21.50 -18.18
C ARG A 476 -19.63 -22.27 -18.25
N ASP A 477 -19.56 -23.55 -18.61
CA ASP A 477 -20.72 -24.44 -18.69
C ASP A 477 -21.33 -24.68 -17.31
N GLY A 478 -20.49 -24.82 -16.28
CA GLY A 478 -20.92 -24.91 -14.89
C GLY A 478 -21.62 -23.65 -14.39
N ILE A 479 -21.08 -22.46 -14.69
CA ILE A 479 -21.72 -21.17 -14.36
C ILE A 479 -23.07 -21.07 -15.06
N SER A 480 -23.15 -21.42 -16.36
CA SER A 480 -24.39 -21.41 -17.13
C SER A 480 -25.44 -22.36 -16.55
N ARG A 481 -25.05 -23.58 -16.19
CA ARG A 481 -25.92 -24.59 -15.55
C ARG A 481 -26.46 -24.10 -14.21
N LEU A 482 -25.59 -23.56 -13.35
CA LEU A 482 -25.96 -23.05 -12.03
C LEU A 482 -26.86 -21.82 -12.14
N PHE A 483 -26.59 -20.92 -13.09
CA PHE A 483 -27.47 -19.78 -13.37
C PHE A 483 -28.86 -20.23 -13.81
N LYS A 484 -28.96 -21.22 -14.69
CA LYS A 484 -30.26 -21.81 -15.07
C LYS A 484 -30.98 -22.40 -13.86
N THR A 485 -30.27 -23.18 -13.04
CA THR A 485 -30.82 -23.78 -11.79
C THR A 485 -31.30 -22.70 -10.82
N MET A 486 -30.58 -21.58 -10.68
CA MET A 486 -31.02 -20.44 -9.86
C MET A 486 -32.30 -19.81 -10.41
N MET A 487 -32.50 -19.78 -11.73
CA MET A 487 -33.65 -19.12 -12.34
C MET A 487 -34.84 -20.06 -12.60
N GLU A 488 -34.74 -21.34 -12.22
CA GLU A 488 -35.84 -22.30 -12.36
C GLU A 488 -37.04 -21.93 -11.46
N PRO A 489 -38.28 -22.10 -11.95
CA PRO A 489 -39.48 -21.85 -11.15
C PRO A 489 -39.46 -22.65 -9.84
N GLY A 490 -39.66 -21.97 -8.72
CA GLY A 490 -39.66 -22.60 -7.39
C GLY A 490 -38.28 -22.67 -6.71
N SER A 491 -37.22 -22.14 -7.33
CA SER A 491 -35.91 -22.02 -6.69
C SER A 491 -35.90 -20.98 -5.56
N ASP A 492 -34.91 -21.10 -4.65
CA ASP A 492 -34.64 -20.11 -3.59
C ASP A 492 -34.45 -18.69 -4.16
N ALA A 493 -33.85 -18.55 -5.34
CA ALA A 493 -33.57 -17.25 -5.95
C ALA A 493 -34.83 -16.64 -6.57
N VAL A 494 -35.67 -17.42 -7.25
CA VAL A 494 -36.98 -16.94 -7.74
C VAL A 494 -37.87 -16.54 -6.58
N HIS A 495 -37.91 -17.33 -5.50
CA HIS A 495 -38.65 -16.98 -4.29
C HIS A 495 -38.10 -15.71 -3.62
N GLY A 496 -36.78 -15.60 -3.45
CA GLY A 496 -36.13 -14.44 -2.86
C GLY A 496 -36.31 -13.16 -3.69
N ILE A 497 -36.24 -13.26 -5.03
CA ILE A 497 -36.50 -12.14 -5.95
C ILE A 497 -37.98 -11.74 -5.89
N ALA A 498 -38.90 -12.70 -5.88
CA ALA A 498 -40.33 -12.43 -5.77
C ALA A 498 -40.69 -11.76 -4.42
N GLU A 499 -40.16 -12.24 -3.30
CA GLU A 499 -40.33 -11.60 -1.98
C GLU A 499 -39.72 -10.19 -1.94
N PHE A 500 -38.60 -9.98 -2.63
CA PHE A 500 -37.96 -8.67 -2.72
C PHE A 500 -38.77 -7.70 -3.60
N GLN A 501 -39.34 -8.18 -4.71
CA GLN A 501 -40.13 -7.38 -5.66
C GLN A 501 -41.57 -7.11 -5.18
N GLN A 502 -42.20 -8.04 -4.47
CA GLN A 502 -43.56 -7.86 -3.91
C GLN A 502 -43.58 -6.95 -2.68
N LYS A 503 -42.42 -6.60 -2.13
CA LYS A 503 -42.29 -5.48 -1.20
C LYS A 503 -42.05 -4.22 -2.04
N PRO A 504 -43.01 -3.27 -2.14
CA PRO A 504 -42.65 -1.94 -2.62
C PRO A 504 -41.53 -1.46 -1.71
N LEU A 505 -40.43 -0.94 -2.30
CA LEU A 505 -39.27 -0.46 -1.55
C LEU A 505 -39.75 0.25 -0.28
N PRO A 506 -39.54 -0.35 0.91
CA PRO A 506 -39.76 0.40 2.11
C PRO A 506 -38.69 1.48 2.10
N HIS A 507 -39.09 2.75 2.23
CA HIS A 507 -38.13 3.77 2.60
C HIS A 507 -37.26 3.20 3.73
N ILE A 508 -35.97 3.03 3.46
CA ILE A 508 -35.00 2.43 4.37
C ILE A 508 -34.80 3.45 5.49
N ASN A 509 -35.66 3.36 6.49
CA ASN A 509 -35.47 3.87 7.83
C ASN A 509 -34.96 2.69 8.65
N VAL A 510 -33.71 2.80 9.11
CA VAL A 510 -33.05 1.82 9.95
C VAL A 510 -33.66 1.90 11.36
N HIS A 511 -34.22 0.78 11.85
CA HIS A 511 -34.92 0.51 13.15
C HIS A 511 -36.46 0.74 13.18
N ARG A 512 -37.36 -0.13 13.70
CA ARG A 512 -37.32 -1.46 14.35
C ARG A 512 -38.77 -1.96 14.66
N SER A 513 -39.07 -3.24 14.42
CA SER A 513 -39.85 -4.23 15.21
C SER A 513 -41.33 -4.52 14.86
N LEU A 514 -41.61 -5.77 14.46
CA LEU A 514 -42.87 -6.50 14.68
C LEU A 514 -42.78 -7.24 16.03
N HIS A 515 -43.73 -6.95 16.90
CA HIS A 515 -44.10 -7.79 18.06
C HIS A 515 -44.96 -8.99 17.58
N PHE A 516 -44.87 -10.11 18.29
CA PHE A 516 -46.04 -10.94 18.62
C PHE A 516 -45.97 -11.30 20.11
N GLU A 517 -47.15 -11.47 20.68
CA GLU A 517 -47.55 -11.41 22.09
C GLU A 517 -46.85 -12.43 23.00
N ALA A 518 -46.58 -12.01 24.24
CA ALA A 518 -46.60 -12.91 25.37
C ALA A 518 -47.37 -12.22 26.48
N ASP A 519 -48.39 -12.95 26.90
CA ASP A 519 -49.30 -12.71 27.99
C ASP A 519 -48.56 -12.41 29.31
N GLU A 520 -49.25 -11.68 30.16
CA GLU A 520 -48.80 -11.10 31.42
C GLU A 520 -48.22 -12.14 32.40
N ARG A 521 -47.05 -11.84 32.96
CA ARG A 521 -46.87 -11.77 34.43
C ARG A 521 -45.46 -11.30 34.87
N VAL A 522 -45.47 -10.08 35.41
CA VAL A 522 -44.95 -9.72 36.75
C VAL A 522 -43.44 -9.88 37.04
N TRP A 523 -42.73 -8.76 36.86
CA TRP A 523 -41.96 -7.98 37.88
C TRP A 523 -40.99 -8.65 38.87
N GLY A 524 -39.82 -8.01 39.01
CA GLY A 524 -39.06 -7.89 40.28
C GLY A 524 -37.54 -7.89 40.08
N LEU A 525 -36.88 -6.73 39.89
CA LEU A 525 -36.34 -5.78 40.89
C LEU A 525 -34.93 -6.13 41.43
N SER A 526 -33.97 -5.28 41.03
CA SER A 526 -33.04 -4.49 41.87
C SER A 526 -31.93 -5.11 42.76
N ASN A 527 -30.76 -4.43 42.65
CA ASN A 527 -29.78 -4.04 43.69
C ASN A 527 -28.68 -5.04 44.14
N TYR A 528 -27.40 -4.66 43.96
CA TYR A 528 -26.60 -3.99 45.01
C TYR A 528 -25.19 -3.58 44.52
N ILE A 529 -24.73 -2.40 44.97
CA ILE A 529 -23.38 -1.82 44.86
C ILE A 529 -22.67 -1.97 46.22
N HIS A 530 -21.33 -2.03 46.25
CA HIS A 530 -20.38 -1.34 47.18
C HIS A 530 -19.28 -2.16 47.95
N TYR A 531 -18.06 -1.56 47.95
CA TYR A 531 -16.96 -1.55 48.96
C TYR A 531 -15.90 -2.69 48.90
N ILE A 532 -14.58 -2.53 49.15
CA ILE A 532 -13.67 -1.41 49.52
C ILE A 532 -12.17 -1.82 49.28
N ILE A 533 -11.32 -0.80 49.04
CA ILE A 533 -9.88 -0.53 49.33
C ILE A 533 -8.90 -1.68 49.75
N SER A 534 -7.71 -1.68 49.10
CA SER A 534 -6.29 -1.86 49.57
C SER A 534 -6.01 -2.14 51.07
N PRO A 535 -4.80 -2.57 51.54
CA PRO A 535 -3.50 -2.64 50.83
C PRO A 535 -2.57 -3.84 51.16
N CYS A 536 -1.54 -3.97 50.32
CA CYS A 536 -0.10 -4.10 50.64
C CYS A 536 0.32 -4.62 52.03
N LEU A 537 1.27 -5.59 52.07
CA LEU A 537 2.61 -5.48 52.66
C LEU A 537 3.23 -6.86 52.94
N LYS A 538 4.54 -6.98 52.59
CA LYS A 538 5.68 -7.64 53.30
C LYS A 538 5.45 -9.03 53.92
N THR A 539 6.35 -10.01 53.83
CA THR A 539 7.76 -10.06 54.26
C THR A 539 8.25 -11.45 53.80
N VAL A 540 9.42 -11.61 53.17
CA VAL A 540 10.76 -11.87 53.76
C VAL A 540 10.86 -13.20 54.53
N ASP A 541 11.98 -13.88 54.27
CA ASP A 541 12.61 -15.01 54.97
C ASP A 541 12.21 -16.44 54.55
N ASN A 542 13.11 -17.42 54.45
CA ASN A 542 14.56 -17.54 54.29
C ASN A 542 14.87 -19.06 54.33
N ILE A 543 16.10 -19.45 53.98
CA ILE A 543 16.82 -20.65 54.52
C ILE A 543 16.53 -22.03 53.87
N ASN A 544 17.42 -22.36 52.93
CA ASN A 544 18.49 -23.38 53.03
C ASN A 544 18.27 -24.91 52.87
N MET A 545 19.32 -25.50 52.28
CA MET A 545 19.91 -26.85 52.45
C MET A 545 19.20 -28.00 51.71
N ALA A 546 19.88 -28.93 51.03
CA ALA A 546 21.30 -29.22 50.81
C ALA A 546 21.42 -30.25 49.67
N GLU A 547 22.58 -30.26 48.99
CA GLU A 547 23.12 -31.46 48.32
C GLU A 547 23.59 -32.49 49.37
N PRO A 548 23.85 -33.76 49.00
CA PRO A 548 25.24 -34.09 48.68
C PRO A 548 25.45 -35.18 47.61
N ALA A 549 26.57 -35.05 46.87
CA ALA A 549 27.67 -36.02 46.67
C ALA A 549 27.39 -37.44 46.10
N GLU A 550 28.26 -38.16 45.39
CA GLU A 550 29.58 -37.96 44.77
C GLU A 550 29.95 -39.27 44.04
N SER A 551 30.97 -39.18 43.17
CA SER A 551 31.98 -40.21 42.84
C SER A 551 31.69 -41.19 41.68
N SER A 552 32.66 -41.69 40.90
CA SER A 552 33.94 -41.23 40.34
C SER A 552 34.55 -42.41 39.55
N THR A 553 35.59 -42.14 38.74
CA THR A 553 36.60 -43.06 38.13
C THR A 553 36.23 -43.76 36.80
N THR A 554 37.07 -43.87 35.76
CA THR A 554 38.46 -43.43 35.45
C THR A 554 38.75 -43.59 33.94
N ARG A 555 39.69 -42.79 33.43
CA ARG A 555 40.33 -42.75 32.08
C ARG A 555 41.32 -43.93 31.85
N PRO A 556 41.78 -44.21 30.60
CA PRO A 556 43.06 -43.62 30.14
C PRO A 556 43.15 -43.25 28.63
N GLU A 557 44.14 -42.42 28.32
CA GLU A 557 44.52 -41.83 27.03
C GLU A 557 45.30 -42.77 26.08
N ARG A 558 45.21 -42.50 24.77
CA ARG A 558 46.32 -42.55 23.78
C ARG A 558 45.91 -41.85 22.47
N SER A 559 46.84 -41.11 21.86
CA SER A 559 46.79 -40.48 20.52
C SER A 559 47.95 -41.06 19.66
N PRO A 560 48.20 -40.65 18.39
CA PRO A 560 47.32 -40.20 17.27
C PRO A 560 47.58 -40.99 15.96
N GLU A 561 46.64 -41.04 15.00
CA GLU A 561 46.97 -41.19 13.55
C GLU A 561 45.76 -40.92 12.61
N SER A 562 46.09 -40.53 11.37
CA SER A 562 45.32 -39.85 10.32
C SER A 562 44.18 -40.62 9.61
N ARG A 563 43.12 -39.90 9.15
CA ARG A 563 42.65 -39.77 7.74
C ARG A 563 41.14 -39.43 7.57
N SER A 564 40.90 -38.37 6.79
CA SER A 564 39.78 -38.06 5.86
C SER A 564 38.31 -37.91 6.33
N PRO A 565 37.56 -36.91 5.81
CA PRO A 565 36.13 -36.69 6.08
C PRO A 565 35.23 -37.39 5.04
N PRO A 566 33.99 -37.75 5.41
CA PRO A 566 32.83 -37.35 4.58
C PRO A 566 31.57 -37.10 5.46
N THR A 567 30.47 -36.45 5.04
CA THR A 567 29.89 -36.27 3.71
C THR A 567 28.80 -35.19 3.78
N THR A 568 28.90 -34.21 2.90
CA THR A 568 27.78 -33.44 2.35
C THR A 568 26.99 -34.32 1.39
N ALA A 569 25.65 -34.29 1.42
CA ALA A 569 24.82 -34.07 0.22
C ALA A 569 23.33 -34.40 0.42
N GLY A 570 22.50 -33.58 -0.22
CA GLY A 570 21.14 -33.91 -0.63
C GLY A 570 20.77 -33.26 -1.97
N ILE A 571 21.62 -33.40 -3.00
CA ILE A 571 21.35 -32.98 -4.39
C ILE A 571 20.40 -34.00 -5.05
N LYS A 572 19.36 -33.51 -5.76
CA LYS A 572 18.30 -34.29 -6.44
C LYS A 572 18.83 -35.15 -7.61
N ARG A 573 18.30 -36.38 -7.73
CA ARG A 573 18.58 -37.38 -8.79
C ARG A 573 17.98 -37.00 -10.17
N ILE A 574 18.79 -37.12 -11.23
CA ILE A 574 18.36 -37.11 -12.64
C ILE A 574 18.25 -38.57 -13.16
N ARG A 575 17.21 -38.89 -13.96
CA ARG A 575 16.85 -40.24 -14.46
C ARG A 575 17.62 -40.67 -15.72
N GLN A 576 18.95 -40.74 -15.70
CA GLN A 576 19.73 -41.37 -16.79
C GLN A 576 20.48 -42.61 -16.26
N ALA A 577 20.47 -43.71 -17.00
CA ALA A 577 21.26 -44.90 -16.69
C ALA A 577 22.68 -44.76 -17.27
N CYS A 578 23.71 -45.19 -16.52
CA CYS A 578 25.09 -45.20 -17.01
C CYS A 578 25.26 -46.17 -18.20
N THR A 579 26.24 -45.90 -19.07
CA THR A 579 26.53 -46.66 -20.30
C THR A 579 26.74 -48.16 -20.03
N SER A 580 27.47 -48.49 -18.96
CA SER A 580 27.75 -49.88 -18.60
C SER A 580 26.53 -50.67 -18.14
N CYS A 581 25.62 -50.05 -17.38
CA CYS A 581 24.34 -50.70 -17.04
C CYS A 581 23.42 -50.79 -18.26
N ARG A 582 23.45 -49.79 -19.15
CA ARG A 582 22.68 -49.77 -20.40
C ARG A 582 23.11 -50.87 -21.36
N GLN A 583 24.41 -51.05 -21.59
CA GLN A 583 24.96 -52.11 -22.46
C GLN A 583 24.65 -53.51 -21.94
N LYS A 584 24.73 -53.71 -20.62
CA LYS A 584 24.40 -55.00 -19.99
C LYS A 584 22.90 -55.22 -19.78
N LYS A 585 22.05 -54.27 -20.18
CA LYS A 585 20.58 -54.27 -20.01
C LYS A 585 20.14 -54.56 -18.57
N ILE A 586 20.88 -54.03 -17.58
CA ILE A 586 20.56 -54.15 -16.15
C ILE A 586 20.19 -52.79 -15.57
N LYS A 587 19.36 -52.79 -14.52
CA LYS A 587 18.85 -51.56 -13.91
C LYS A 587 19.99 -50.76 -13.25
N CYS A 588 20.13 -49.49 -13.63
CA CYS A 588 21.12 -48.57 -13.06
C CYS A 588 20.54 -47.83 -11.86
N SER A 589 21.29 -47.70 -10.76
CA SER A 589 20.84 -46.98 -9.57
C SER A 589 20.95 -45.45 -9.69
N GLY A 590 21.63 -44.93 -10.71
CA GLY A 590 21.77 -43.49 -10.94
C GLY A 590 22.76 -42.78 -10.00
N ASP A 591 23.36 -43.50 -9.04
CA ASP A 591 24.27 -42.88 -8.06
C ASP A 591 25.60 -42.46 -8.71
N ARG A 592 26.02 -41.21 -8.46
CA ARG A 592 27.32 -40.68 -8.86
C ARG A 592 28.27 -40.68 -7.65
N PRO A 593 29.58 -40.91 -7.83
CA PRO A 593 30.29 -41.08 -9.11
C PRO A 593 30.18 -42.49 -9.74
N ARG A 594 29.73 -43.51 -9.00
CA ARG A 594 29.51 -44.88 -9.53
C ARG A 594 28.22 -45.47 -8.99
N CYS A 595 27.37 -45.98 -9.89
CA CYS A 595 26.13 -46.66 -9.51
C CYS A 595 26.42 -47.99 -8.81
N ILE A 596 25.48 -48.46 -8.00
CA ILE A 596 25.58 -49.67 -7.18
C ILE A 596 25.96 -50.89 -8.02
N ASN A 597 25.36 -51.04 -9.21
CA ASN A 597 25.63 -52.19 -10.08
C ASN A 597 27.06 -52.17 -10.63
N CYS A 598 27.54 -51.02 -11.12
CA CYS A 598 28.91 -50.89 -11.60
C CYS A 598 29.94 -50.99 -10.45
N ARG A 599 29.58 -50.56 -9.23
CA ARG A 599 30.42 -50.71 -8.03
C ARG A 599 30.58 -52.20 -7.68
N ARG A 600 29.48 -52.96 -7.65
CA ARG A 600 29.48 -54.37 -7.27
C ARG A 600 30.24 -55.26 -8.25
N VAL A 601 30.15 -54.98 -9.54
CA VAL A 601 30.83 -55.77 -10.59
C VAL A 601 32.25 -55.24 -10.86
N MET A 602 32.75 -54.29 -10.04
CA MET A 602 34.05 -53.62 -10.19
C MET A 602 34.32 -53.09 -11.61
N GLN A 603 33.28 -52.67 -12.33
CA GLN A 603 33.41 -52.09 -13.67
C GLN A 603 33.26 -50.57 -13.66
N ARG A 604 33.89 -49.90 -14.63
CA ARG A 604 33.84 -48.45 -14.80
C ARG A 604 32.39 -48.00 -14.98
N CYS A 605 31.96 -46.95 -14.29
CA CYS A 605 30.61 -46.40 -14.40
C CYS A 605 30.72 -45.05 -15.13
N GLN A 606 30.28 -44.99 -16.39
CA GLN A 606 30.31 -43.75 -17.18
C GLN A 606 28.89 -43.30 -17.50
N TYR A 607 28.61 -42.03 -17.22
CA TYR A 607 27.43 -41.35 -17.74
C TYR A 607 27.87 -40.58 -18.97
N GLU A 608 27.11 -40.69 -20.05
CA GLU A 608 27.33 -39.91 -21.26
C GLU A 608 27.09 -38.44 -20.91
N PRO A 609 28.07 -37.54 -21.06
CA PRO A 609 27.84 -36.12 -20.83
C PRO A 609 26.83 -35.60 -21.85
N TYR A 610 25.92 -34.73 -21.43
CA TYR A 610 25.09 -33.99 -22.37
C TYR A 610 26.03 -33.03 -23.12
N SER A 611 26.43 -33.40 -24.33
CA SER A 611 27.36 -32.63 -25.14
C SER A 611 26.67 -32.10 -26.39
N ALA A 612 26.71 -30.78 -26.54
CA ALA A 612 27.39 -30.18 -27.67
C ALA A 612 28.07 -28.92 -27.09
N VAL A 613 29.38 -28.75 -27.02
CA VAL A 613 30.57 -29.49 -27.46
C VAL A 613 31.64 -29.20 -26.41
N SER A 614 32.30 -30.23 -25.88
CA SER A 614 33.56 -30.11 -25.16
C SER A 614 34.56 -31.07 -25.80
N ALA A 615 35.48 -30.51 -26.58
CA ALA A 615 36.78 -31.07 -26.94
C ALA A 615 37.63 -29.85 -27.37
N SER A 616 38.54 -29.36 -26.55
CA SER A 616 39.91 -29.89 -26.51
C SER A 616 40.61 -29.72 -25.16
N LEU A 617 41.50 -30.67 -24.92
CA LEU A 617 42.15 -31.09 -23.68
C LEU A 617 43.10 -30.09 -23.00
N SER A 618 43.16 -30.23 -21.67
CA SER A 618 44.35 -30.16 -20.80
C SER A 618 45.68 -29.81 -21.48
N GLY A 619 46.17 -28.61 -21.20
CA GLY A 619 47.54 -28.17 -21.48
C GLY A 619 47.68 -26.66 -21.28
N ASN A 620 48.36 -26.26 -20.21
CA ASN A 620 48.80 -24.89 -19.88
C ASN A 620 47.79 -23.75 -20.11
N SER A 621 46.99 -23.48 -19.06
CA SER A 621 45.90 -22.51 -19.03
C SER A 621 46.29 -21.02 -19.02
N THR A 622 47.49 -20.64 -19.50
CA THR A 622 47.89 -19.23 -19.63
C THR A 622 47.83 -18.71 -21.07
N ALA A 623 47.70 -19.59 -22.07
CA ALA A 623 47.65 -19.20 -23.49
C ALA A 623 46.22 -19.14 -24.09
N LEU A 624 45.25 -19.80 -23.46
CA LEU A 624 43.84 -19.83 -23.91
C LEU A 624 43.03 -18.58 -23.50
N LEU A 625 43.51 -17.82 -22.52
CA LEU A 625 42.86 -16.59 -22.03
C LEU A 625 43.02 -15.39 -22.98
N LEU A 626 43.89 -15.49 -24.00
CA LEU A 626 44.05 -14.48 -25.06
C LEU A 626 43.20 -14.77 -26.31
N GLY A 627 42.48 -15.90 -26.36
CA GLY A 627 41.68 -16.32 -27.52
C GLY A 627 40.17 -16.07 -27.38
N LEU A 628 39.65 -15.93 -26.16
CA LEU A 628 38.22 -15.70 -25.90
C LEU A 628 37.81 -14.21 -25.92
N THR A 629 38.77 -13.30 -26.09
CA THR A 629 38.53 -11.87 -26.27
C THR A 629 38.19 -11.49 -27.73
N LYS A 630 37.97 -12.47 -28.62
CA LYS A 630 37.71 -12.28 -30.06
C LYS A 630 36.37 -12.82 -30.57
N ASP A 631 35.45 -13.25 -29.71
CA ASP A 631 34.07 -13.54 -30.16
C ASP A 631 33.24 -12.26 -30.22
N THR A 632 33.63 -11.37 -31.13
CA THR A 632 32.83 -10.20 -31.52
C THR A 632 31.43 -10.60 -31.99
N ASP A 633 31.24 -11.84 -32.46
CA ASP A 633 29.95 -12.36 -32.95
C ASP A 633 28.94 -12.64 -31.81
N LEU A 634 29.40 -13.17 -30.66
CA LEU A 634 28.52 -13.40 -29.51
C LEU A 634 28.10 -12.06 -28.86
N LEU A 635 29.04 -11.11 -28.80
CA LEU A 635 28.81 -9.76 -28.30
C LEU A 635 27.90 -8.96 -29.26
N GLN A 636 28.05 -9.11 -30.57
CA GLN A 636 27.12 -8.57 -31.56
C GLN A 636 25.74 -9.20 -31.44
N ARG A 637 25.63 -10.50 -31.15
CA ARG A 637 24.33 -11.17 -30.97
C ARG A 637 23.59 -10.70 -29.73
N ILE A 638 24.27 -10.50 -28.60
CA ILE A 638 23.65 -9.96 -27.38
C ILE A 638 23.20 -8.51 -27.60
N SER A 639 24.06 -7.68 -28.21
CA SER A 639 23.72 -6.30 -28.59
C SER A 639 22.56 -6.24 -29.60
N MET A 640 22.51 -7.16 -30.58
CA MET A 640 21.39 -7.29 -31.53
C MET A 640 20.10 -7.75 -30.85
N ILE A 641 20.17 -8.59 -29.82
CA ILE A 641 19.00 -9.03 -29.04
C ILE A 641 18.49 -7.88 -28.17
N GLU A 642 19.37 -7.13 -27.51
CA GLU A 642 18.99 -5.93 -26.75
C GLU A 642 18.40 -4.84 -27.67
N SER A 643 19.00 -4.63 -28.85
CA SER A 643 18.48 -3.73 -29.89
C SER A 643 17.13 -4.20 -30.43
N LYS A 644 16.94 -5.52 -30.68
CA LYS A 644 15.64 -6.08 -31.09
C LYS A 644 14.59 -6.01 -30.00
N LEU A 645 14.94 -6.22 -28.72
CA LEU A 645 14.02 -6.09 -27.59
C LEU A 645 13.59 -4.64 -27.38
N ALA A 646 14.48 -3.68 -27.63
CA ALA A 646 14.14 -2.26 -27.66
C ALA A 646 13.19 -1.95 -28.83
N GLN A 647 13.49 -2.41 -30.05
CA GLN A 647 12.65 -2.20 -31.25
C GLN A 647 11.27 -2.87 -31.18
N LEU A 648 11.17 -4.03 -30.53
CA LEU A 648 9.89 -4.73 -30.32
C LEU A 648 8.97 -4.00 -29.34
N SER A 649 9.55 -3.28 -28.38
CA SER A 649 8.79 -2.46 -27.42
C SER A 649 8.14 -1.23 -28.07
N ASP A 650 8.74 -0.71 -29.16
CA ASP A 650 8.18 0.43 -29.91
C ASP A 650 7.04 -0.01 -30.87
N ARG A 651 7.03 -1.28 -31.30
CA ARG A 651 6.02 -1.85 -32.20
C ARG A 651 4.67 -2.16 -31.54
N GLU A 652 4.65 -2.60 -30.28
CA GLU A 652 3.40 -2.89 -29.54
C GLU A 652 2.50 -1.64 -29.39
N SER A 653 3.09 -0.44 -29.46
CA SER A 653 2.36 0.84 -29.41
C SER A 653 1.66 1.21 -30.73
N GLN A 654 2.11 0.67 -31.87
CA GLN A 654 1.55 0.96 -33.20
C GLN A 654 0.39 0.03 -33.58
N GLU A 655 0.37 -1.23 -33.11
CA GLU A 655 -0.70 -2.18 -33.43
C GLU A 655 -2.05 -1.83 -32.76
N PHE A 656 -2.04 -1.06 -31.67
CA PHE A 656 -3.27 -0.50 -31.09
C PHE A 656 -3.89 0.64 -31.91
N SER A 657 -3.18 1.20 -32.90
CA SER A 657 -3.71 2.26 -33.77
C SER A 657 -4.47 1.72 -34.99
N SER A 658 -4.22 0.49 -35.43
CA SER A 658 -4.80 -0.06 -36.66
C SER A 658 -6.08 -0.87 -36.43
N ALA A 659 -6.28 -1.40 -35.22
CA ALA A 659 -7.43 -2.25 -34.89
C ALA A 659 -8.76 -1.46 -34.69
N ALA A 660 -8.72 -0.14 -34.53
CA ALA A 660 -9.92 0.69 -34.27
C ALA A 660 -10.58 1.27 -35.54
N PHE A 661 -10.05 0.99 -36.74
CA PHE A 661 -10.52 1.61 -37.98
C PHE A 661 -11.24 0.68 -38.98
N ASN A 662 -11.48 -0.59 -38.64
CA ASN A 662 -12.07 -1.57 -39.57
C ASN A 662 -13.33 -2.30 -39.05
N GLU A 663 -14.23 -1.60 -38.36
CA GLU A 663 -15.60 -2.11 -38.11
C GLU A 663 -16.66 -1.10 -38.55
N ALA A 664 -16.70 -0.82 -39.85
CA ALA A 664 -17.88 -0.28 -40.52
C ALA A 664 -17.75 -0.51 -42.03
N ASN A 665 -18.07 -1.73 -42.49
CA ASN A 665 -18.68 -2.01 -43.79
C ASN A 665 -18.78 -3.53 -43.99
N LEU A 666 -20.00 -4.05 -43.86
CA LEU A 666 -20.43 -5.29 -44.53
C LEU A 666 -21.24 -4.88 -45.77
N PRO A 667 -21.16 -5.64 -46.87
CA PRO A 667 -22.32 -6.49 -47.15
C PRO A 667 -21.98 -7.91 -47.62
N MET A 668 -23.06 -8.69 -47.63
CA MET A 668 -23.24 -10.14 -47.83
C MET A 668 -23.02 -10.69 -49.26
N GLU A 669 -22.98 -12.04 -49.33
CA GLU A 669 -23.17 -12.98 -50.48
C GLU A 669 -21.99 -13.04 -51.48
N ASP A 670 -21.49 -14.16 -52.02
CA ASP A 670 -22.04 -15.51 -52.27
C ASP A 670 -20.91 -16.52 -52.65
N HIS A 671 -21.20 -17.83 -52.52
CA HIS A 671 -20.62 -19.08 -53.07
C HIS A 671 -19.26 -19.24 -53.84
N ASN A 672 -18.57 -20.36 -53.50
CA ASN A 672 -17.67 -21.25 -54.30
C ASN A 672 -16.29 -20.67 -54.75
N THR A 673 -15.12 -21.34 -54.76
CA THR A 673 -14.71 -22.70 -55.16
C THR A 673 -13.19 -22.88 -54.88
N VAL A 674 -12.76 -24.10 -54.50
CA VAL A 674 -11.59 -24.92 -54.97
C VAL A 674 -10.15 -24.34 -54.97
N GLU A 675 -9.23 -25.14 -54.37
CA GLU A 675 -7.79 -25.46 -54.67
C GLU A 675 -6.85 -24.34 -55.21
N GLU A 676 -5.56 -24.22 -54.92
CA GLU A 676 -4.47 -25.20 -54.84
C GLU A 676 -3.17 -24.44 -54.44
N GLN A 677 -2.11 -25.16 -54.06
CA GLN A 677 -0.76 -24.63 -53.82
C GLN A 677 -0.13 -23.99 -55.10
N PRO A 678 0.97 -23.24 -54.94
CA PRO A 678 2.14 -23.65 -55.71
C PRO A 678 3.46 -23.67 -54.93
N GLN A 679 4.26 -24.68 -55.25
CA GLN A 679 5.69 -24.82 -54.94
C GLN A 679 6.58 -24.14 -56.01
N PHE A 680 7.88 -24.05 -55.65
CA PHE A 680 9.09 -23.92 -56.48
C PHE A 680 9.43 -22.50 -56.99
N GLN A 681 10.69 -22.06 -57.14
CA GLN A 681 11.98 -22.76 -57.34
C GLN A 681 13.16 -21.79 -57.13
N LEU A 682 14.33 -22.33 -56.79
CA LEU A 682 15.66 -21.67 -56.82
C LEU A 682 16.31 -21.86 -58.21
N ASN A 683 17.00 -20.83 -58.71
CA ASN A 683 18.23 -20.86 -59.53
C ASN A 683 18.68 -19.40 -59.76
N GLU A 684 19.84 -18.96 -59.24
CA GLU A 684 21.20 -19.04 -59.81
C GLU A 684 21.42 -18.22 -61.09
N GLN A 685 22.18 -17.12 -60.96
CA GLN A 685 23.10 -16.59 -61.98
C GLN A 685 24.21 -15.75 -61.32
N GLU A 686 25.46 -16.11 -61.63
CA GLU A 686 26.78 -15.58 -61.24
C GLU A 686 26.94 -14.09 -61.66
N ASP A 687 27.86 -13.25 -61.14
CA ASP A 687 29.31 -13.41 -61.26
C ASP A 687 30.16 -12.28 -60.57
N VAL A 688 31.43 -12.61 -60.30
CA VAL A 688 32.67 -11.80 -60.07
C VAL A 688 33.08 -11.29 -58.67
N LEU A 689 34.12 -11.98 -58.17
CA LEU A 689 35.02 -11.74 -57.03
C LEU A 689 36.21 -10.79 -57.34
N GLY A 690 36.84 -10.24 -56.29
CA GLY A 690 38.21 -9.71 -56.39
C GLY A 690 38.79 -9.13 -55.09
N VAL A 691 39.48 -9.99 -54.31
CA VAL A 691 40.35 -9.64 -53.16
C VAL A 691 41.76 -9.26 -53.68
N PRO A 692 42.55 -8.48 -52.92
CA PRO A 692 43.90 -8.96 -52.64
C PRO A 692 44.38 -8.76 -51.18
N ASP A 693 44.96 -9.84 -50.63
CA ASP A 693 45.82 -9.88 -49.44
C ASP A 693 47.22 -9.28 -49.73
N LEU A 694 47.96 -8.88 -48.68
CA LEU A 694 49.41 -9.20 -48.51
C LEU A 694 49.99 -8.73 -47.14
N VAL A 695 50.27 -9.71 -46.29
CA VAL A 695 51.51 -10.03 -45.54
C VAL A 695 52.43 -8.93 -44.94
N ASN A 696 52.79 -9.19 -43.68
CA ASN A 696 53.76 -8.58 -42.77
C ASN A 696 55.25 -8.78 -43.19
N GLN A 697 56.06 -7.71 -43.35
CA GLN A 697 57.54 -7.75 -43.28
C GLN A 697 58.17 -6.44 -42.77
N SER A 698 59.31 -6.60 -42.11
CA SER A 698 60.14 -5.72 -41.28
C SER A 698 61.00 -4.64 -42.01
N SER A 699 61.15 -3.48 -41.33
CA SER A 699 62.17 -2.37 -41.29
C SER A 699 63.37 -2.34 -42.28
N PRO A 700 64.01 -1.17 -42.66
CA PRO A 700 64.34 0.00 -41.81
C PRO A 700 64.44 1.45 -42.45
N ASN A 701 64.49 2.47 -41.57
CA ASN A 701 65.26 3.74 -41.59
C ASN A 701 65.00 4.96 -42.54
N ILE A 702 64.77 6.13 -41.87
CA ILE A 702 65.28 7.52 -42.11
C ILE A 702 64.64 8.29 -43.30
N SER A 703 64.12 9.53 -43.25
CA SER A 703 64.16 10.72 -42.37
C SER A 703 63.03 11.73 -42.75
N THR A 704 62.65 12.61 -41.79
CA THR A 704 62.15 14.02 -41.95
C THR A 704 60.83 14.25 -42.72
N THR A 705 59.82 15.03 -42.33
CA THR A 705 59.59 16.03 -41.27
C THR A 705 58.14 16.56 -41.38
N TRP A 706 57.61 17.07 -40.26
CA TRP A 706 56.47 18.00 -40.06
C TRP A 706 55.04 17.45 -39.94
N ARG A 707 54.42 17.92 -38.84
CA ARG A 707 53.13 17.58 -38.23
C ARG A 707 51.95 18.26 -38.95
N SER A 708 50.84 17.55 -39.02
CA SER A 708 49.49 18.08 -38.76
C SER A 708 48.58 16.90 -38.36
N GLY A 709 48.01 16.99 -37.16
CA GLY A 709 47.35 15.88 -36.46
C GLY A 709 45.92 15.65 -36.93
N SER A 710 45.59 14.37 -37.17
CA SER A 710 44.23 13.86 -37.28
C SER A 710 43.92 12.97 -36.07
N SER A 711 42.71 13.15 -35.56
CA SER A 711 42.11 12.58 -34.35
C SER A 711 42.03 11.05 -34.39
N GLN A 712 42.74 10.40 -33.47
CA GLN A 712 42.53 8.99 -33.16
C GLN A 712 41.24 8.81 -32.36
N SER A 713 40.32 7.99 -32.86
CA SER A 713 39.15 7.50 -32.11
C SER A 713 39.63 6.71 -30.88
N GLN A 714 39.48 7.30 -29.69
CA GLN A 714 39.82 6.63 -28.42
C GLN A 714 38.85 5.47 -28.17
N THR A 715 39.38 4.26 -28.00
CA THR A 715 38.59 3.09 -27.63
C THR A 715 38.53 2.96 -26.10
N PHE A 716 37.38 3.31 -25.49
CA PHE A 716 37.15 3.29 -24.03
C PHE A 716 37.01 1.88 -23.41
N SER A 717 37.72 0.90 -23.95
CA SER A 717 37.68 -0.51 -23.50
C SER A 717 38.56 -0.80 -22.27
N THR A 718 39.38 0.17 -21.86
CA THR A 718 40.30 0.10 -20.72
C THR A 718 39.95 1.14 -19.66
N PHE A 719 40.32 0.88 -18.40
CA PHE A 719 40.19 1.86 -17.32
C PHE A 719 40.97 3.16 -17.63
N PRO A 720 40.44 4.32 -17.25
CA PRO A 720 41.17 5.57 -17.41
C PRO A 720 42.31 5.67 -16.40
N PRO A 721 43.27 6.60 -16.59
CA PRO A 721 44.37 6.81 -15.64
C PRO A 721 43.86 7.04 -14.21
N ASP A 722 44.64 6.63 -13.21
CA ASP A 722 44.22 6.68 -11.80
C ASP A 722 43.76 8.07 -11.34
N SER A 723 44.40 9.14 -11.81
CA SER A 723 43.99 10.52 -11.52
C SER A 723 42.58 10.85 -12.02
N VAL A 724 42.24 10.35 -13.21
CA VAL A 724 40.91 10.51 -13.81
C VAL A 724 39.89 9.65 -13.07
N THR A 725 40.26 8.41 -12.72
CA THR A 725 39.42 7.50 -11.92
C THR A 725 39.05 8.12 -10.57
N GLN A 726 40.02 8.67 -9.83
CA GLN A 726 39.75 9.32 -8.54
C GLN A 726 38.83 10.54 -8.70
N SER A 727 39.08 11.38 -9.70
CA SER A 727 38.20 12.55 -9.98
C SER A 727 36.75 12.15 -10.29
N LEU A 728 36.54 11.04 -11.02
CA LEU A 728 35.21 10.51 -11.30
C LEU A 728 34.55 9.87 -10.06
N VAL A 729 35.33 9.27 -9.16
CA VAL A 729 34.83 8.77 -7.87
C VAL A 729 34.42 9.93 -6.96
N ASP A 730 35.19 11.03 -6.93
CA ASP A 730 34.80 12.25 -6.21
C ASP A 730 33.47 12.79 -6.75
N THR A 731 33.36 12.87 -8.08
CA THR A 731 32.12 13.27 -8.77
C THR A 731 30.95 12.35 -8.40
N PHE A 732 31.18 11.04 -8.24
CA PHE A 732 30.14 10.08 -7.85
C PHE A 732 29.55 10.41 -6.47
N PHE A 733 30.40 10.55 -5.46
CA PHE A 733 29.95 10.79 -4.08
C PHE A 733 29.36 12.19 -3.91
N GLN A 734 29.77 13.15 -4.74
CA GLN A 734 29.23 14.52 -4.72
C GLN A 734 27.87 14.65 -5.41
N TRP A 735 27.64 13.94 -6.53
CA TRP A 735 26.48 14.18 -7.41
C TRP A 735 25.52 13.00 -7.57
N CYS A 736 26.01 11.76 -7.45
CA CYS A 736 25.22 10.55 -7.76
C CYS A 736 24.76 9.82 -6.49
N HIS A 737 25.65 9.65 -5.52
CA HIS A 737 25.35 8.94 -4.28
C HIS A 737 24.42 9.76 -3.37
N ASN A 738 23.49 9.09 -2.69
CA ASN A 738 22.45 9.70 -1.85
C ASN A 738 21.49 10.66 -2.59
N GLN A 739 21.36 10.53 -3.92
CA GLN A 739 20.52 11.39 -4.76
C GLN A 739 19.59 10.60 -5.72
N PRO A 740 18.58 9.86 -5.23
CA PRO A 740 18.31 9.47 -3.84
C PRO A 740 18.94 8.10 -3.48
N TYR A 741 19.73 7.50 -4.37
CA TYR A 741 20.18 6.12 -4.20
C TYR A 741 21.49 6.07 -3.39
N SER A 742 21.47 5.33 -2.29
CA SER A 742 22.60 5.12 -1.38
C SER A 742 23.07 3.66 -1.41
N TYR A 743 24.37 3.44 -1.66
CA TYR A 743 24.96 2.10 -1.79
C TYR A 743 26.18 1.87 -0.90
N PHE A 744 27.19 2.75 -0.99
CA PHE A 744 28.54 2.53 -0.47
C PHE A 744 28.86 3.46 0.69
N HIS A 745 29.64 2.95 1.65
CA HIS A 745 30.36 3.78 2.61
C HIS A 745 31.62 4.34 1.94
N GLU A 746 31.74 5.66 1.83
CA GLU A 746 32.79 6.31 1.03
C GLU A 746 34.20 5.91 1.46
N GLY A 747 34.50 5.92 2.76
CA GLY A 747 35.83 5.53 3.26
C GLY A 747 36.21 4.09 2.91
N SER A 748 35.23 3.18 3.02
CA SER A 748 35.44 1.76 2.69
C SER A 748 35.56 1.54 1.19
N PHE A 749 34.80 2.28 0.39
CA PHE A 749 34.89 2.25 -1.08
C PHE A 749 36.28 2.70 -1.56
N ARG A 750 36.76 3.86 -1.08
CA ARG A 750 38.07 4.39 -1.46
C ARG A 750 39.22 3.49 -1.02
N GLN A 751 39.10 2.86 0.15
CA GLN A 751 40.08 1.87 0.60
C GLN A 751 40.11 0.65 -0.34
N LYS A 752 38.96 0.06 -0.65
CA LYS A 752 38.87 -1.07 -1.59
C LYS A 752 39.39 -0.70 -2.99
N LEU A 753 39.20 0.54 -3.42
CA LEU A 753 39.75 1.04 -4.70
C LEU A 753 41.29 1.08 -4.66
N ALA A 754 41.87 1.64 -3.59
CA ALA A 754 43.33 1.69 -3.42
C ALA A 754 43.96 0.30 -3.31
N ASP A 755 43.27 -0.64 -2.66
CA ASP A 755 43.72 -2.03 -2.49
C ASP A 755 43.47 -2.90 -3.74
N GLY A 756 42.82 -2.37 -4.79
CA GLY A 756 42.48 -3.12 -6.00
C GLY A 756 41.46 -4.24 -5.78
N GLN A 757 40.60 -4.10 -4.76
CA GLN A 757 39.64 -5.12 -4.33
C GLN A 757 38.21 -4.90 -4.85
N LEU A 758 37.90 -3.73 -5.45
CA LEU A 758 36.59 -3.47 -6.03
C LEU A 758 36.37 -4.32 -7.29
N SER A 759 35.18 -4.91 -7.42
CA SER A 759 34.79 -5.58 -8.66
C SER A 759 34.78 -4.62 -9.85
N LYS A 760 35.17 -5.15 -11.01
CA LYS A 760 35.19 -4.42 -12.29
C LYS A 760 33.81 -3.84 -12.63
N CYS A 761 32.73 -4.60 -12.40
CA CYS A 761 31.37 -4.16 -12.69
C CYS A 761 30.94 -2.93 -11.87
N VAL A 762 31.23 -2.88 -10.56
CA VAL A 762 30.91 -1.72 -9.71
C VAL A 762 31.70 -0.50 -10.14
N LEU A 763 33.02 -0.62 -10.31
CA LEU A 763 33.86 0.51 -10.67
C LEU A 763 33.40 1.12 -12.00
N LEU A 764 33.19 0.31 -13.04
CA LEU A 764 32.73 0.79 -14.33
C LEU A 764 31.33 1.41 -14.27
N ALA A 765 30.40 0.84 -13.49
CA ALA A 765 29.06 1.42 -13.31
C ALA A 765 29.12 2.79 -12.60
N VAL A 766 29.99 2.92 -11.59
CA VAL A 766 30.27 4.19 -10.90
C VAL A 766 30.83 5.23 -11.88
N LEU A 767 31.87 4.89 -12.65
CA LEU A 767 32.46 5.79 -13.64
C LEU A 767 31.42 6.23 -14.70
N ALA A 768 30.62 5.29 -15.22
CA ALA A 768 29.56 5.59 -16.18
C ALA A 768 28.49 6.54 -15.61
N SER A 769 28.14 6.39 -14.33
CA SER A 769 27.18 7.27 -13.66
C SER A 769 27.75 8.68 -13.48
N SER A 770 29.01 8.80 -13.05
CA SER A 770 29.66 10.08 -12.74
C SER A 770 29.97 10.95 -13.94
N LEU A 771 30.29 10.33 -15.08
CA LEU A 771 30.78 11.04 -16.26
C LEU A 771 29.87 12.18 -16.72
N ARG A 772 28.55 12.05 -16.54
CA ARG A 772 27.57 13.09 -16.91
C ARG A 772 27.76 14.41 -16.15
N PHE A 773 28.29 14.35 -14.93
CA PHE A 773 28.56 15.50 -14.06
C PHE A 773 30.04 15.93 -14.06
N SER A 774 30.90 15.20 -14.78
CA SER A 774 32.34 15.45 -14.75
C SER A 774 32.77 16.44 -15.82
N GLU A 775 33.54 17.46 -15.43
CA GLU A 775 34.17 18.42 -16.35
C GLU A 775 35.60 18.04 -16.74
N HIS A 776 36.03 16.81 -16.43
CA HIS A 776 37.42 16.39 -16.62
C HIS A 776 37.82 16.41 -18.11
N GLU A 777 38.95 17.07 -18.44
CA GLU A 777 39.35 17.35 -19.83
C GLU A 777 39.54 16.10 -20.69
N TYR A 778 39.91 14.98 -20.05
CA TYR A 778 40.06 13.66 -20.68
C TYR A 778 38.85 13.23 -21.55
N TYR A 779 37.62 13.68 -21.23
CA TYR A 779 36.39 13.27 -21.94
C TYR A 779 35.66 14.40 -22.68
N ARG A 780 36.27 15.58 -22.84
CA ARG A 780 35.62 16.83 -23.29
C ARG A 780 34.77 16.67 -24.57
N ASP A 781 35.18 15.80 -25.51
CA ASP A 781 34.48 15.59 -26.79
C ASP A 781 33.86 14.19 -26.96
N ASN A 782 33.95 13.30 -25.96
CA ASN A 782 33.55 11.89 -26.09
C ASN A 782 32.79 11.36 -24.86
N ARG A 783 32.22 12.24 -24.05
CA ARG A 783 31.54 11.88 -22.79
C ARG A 783 30.42 10.86 -22.98
N SER A 784 29.50 11.07 -23.93
CA SER A 784 28.39 10.13 -24.18
C SER A 784 28.89 8.76 -24.62
N ASN A 785 29.87 8.73 -25.53
CA ASN A 785 30.52 7.49 -25.97
C ASN A 785 31.19 6.75 -24.80
N ALA A 786 31.84 7.47 -23.88
CA ALA A 786 32.48 6.90 -22.71
C ALA A 786 31.46 6.35 -21.69
N ILE A 787 30.34 7.06 -21.46
CA ILE A 787 29.24 6.58 -20.60
C ILE A 787 28.71 5.24 -21.13
N GLU A 788 28.39 5.17 -22.42
CA GLU A 788 27.89 3.95 -23.05
C GLU A 788 28.92 2.81 -23.01
N ALA A 789 30.19 3.11 -23.28
CA ALA A 789 31.26 2.12 -23.24
C ALA A 789 31.42 1.54 -21.83
N TYR A 790 31.54 2.36 -20.79
CA TYR A 790 31.70 1.87 -19.42
C TYR A 790 30.45 1.16 -18.90
N ALA A 791 29.24 1.64 -19.23
CA ALA A 791 28.01 0.94 -18.86
C ALA A 791 27.92 -0.44 -19.54
N ARG A 792 28.30 -0.54 -20.81
CA ARG A 792 28.35 -1.81 -21.54
C ARG A 792 29.38 -2.76 -20.95
N GLU A 793 30.61 -2.28 -20.70
CA GLU A 793 31.66 -3.11 -20.11
C GLU A 793 31.32 -3.56 -18.68
N ALA A 794 30.64 -2.71 -17.89
CA ALA A 794 30.11 -3.09 -16.58
C ALA A 794 29.07 -4.21 -16.70
N TRP A 795 28.15 -4.10 -17.67
CA TRP A 795 27.11 -5.11 -17.92
C TRP A 795 27.70 -6.44 -18.39
N LEU A 796 28.70 -6.39 -19.28
CA LEU A 796 29.44 -7.59 -19.69
C LEU A 796 30.18 -8.24 -18.54
N SER A 797 30.75 -7.46 -17.62
CA SER A 797 31.36 -8.00 -16.39
C SER A 797 30.31 -8.65 -15.47
N VAL A 798 29.11 -8.06 -15.32
CA VAL A 798 28.00 -8.71 -14.58
C VAL A 798 27.65 -10.08 -15.18
N LEU A 799 27.46 -10.16 -16.50
CA LEU A 799 27.04 -11.40 -17.16
C LEU A 799 28.15 -12.44 -17.29
N GLY A 800 29.35 -11.99 -17.67
CA GLY A 800 30.49 -12.85 -18.00
C GLY A 800 31.27 -13.31 -16.77
N ASP A 801 31.40 -12.46 -15.75
CA ASP A 801 32.23 -12.75 -14.59
C ASP A 801 31.41 -13.27 -13.39
N HIS A 802 30.11 -12.93 -13.30
CA HIS A 802 29.33 -13.20 -12.08
C HIS A 802 28.05 -14.04 -12.28
N MET A 803 27.60 -14.25 -13.52
CA MET A 803 26.41 -15.06 -13.83
C MET A 803 26.79 -16.43 -14.44
N THR A 804 27.95 -16.96 -14.06
CA THR A 804 28.49 -18.25 -14.52
C THR A 804 28.09 -19.41 -13.59
N VAL A 805 28.41 -20.65 -13.97
CA VAL A 805 28.05 -21.86 -13.19
C VAL A 805 28.84 -21.99 -11.88
N GLU A 806 29.98 -21.31 -11.77
CA GLU A 806 30.93 -21.46 -10.66
C GLU A 806 30.92 -20.26 -9.68
N ASP A 807 30.37 -19.11 -10.06
CA ASP A 807 30.31 -17.90 -9.24
C ASP A 807 28.89 -17.57 -8.76
N SER A 808 28.78 -17.20 -7.48
CA SER A 808 27.51 -16.75 -6.87
C SER A 808 27.42 -15.23 -6.88
N CYS A 809 26.30 -14.68 -7.36
CA CYS A 809 25.98 -13.26 -7.27
C CYS A 809 26.21 -12.72 -5.85
N ASN A 810 26.76 -11.50 -5.75
CA ASN A 810 27.09 -10.87 -4.48
C ASN A 810 26.50 -9.43 -4.40
N LEU A 811 26.74 -8.74 -3.27
CA LEU A 811 26.20 -7.40 -3.01
C LEU A 811 26.64 -6.39 -4.09
N GLU A 812 27.89 -6.46 -4.53
CA GLU A 812 28.46 -5.57 -5.55
C GLU A 812 27.77 -5.73 -6.91
N VAL A 813 27.43 -6.97 -7.29
CA VAL A 813 26.65 -7.24 -8.51
C VAL A 813 25.26 -6.62 -8.43
N ALA A 814 24.59 -6.71 -7.27
CA ALA A 814 23.28 -6.08 -7.07
C ALA A 814 23.36 -4.55 -7.19
N GLN A 815 24.38 -3.94 -6.58
CA GLN A 815 24.65 -2.49 -6.63
C GLN A 815 24.94 -2.02 -8.06
N ALA A 816 25.87 -2.70 -8.77
CA ALA A 816 26.21 -2.37 -10.16
C ALA A 816 25.00 -2.51 -11.09
N THR A 817 24.23 -3.59 -10.96
CA THR A 817 23.04 -3.83 -11.77
C THR A 817 21.98 -2.74 -11.54
N ASN A 818 21.79 -2.29 -10.29
CA ASN A 818 20.86 -1.20 -9.97
C ASN A 818 21.31 0.14 -10.58
N ILE A 819 22.60 0.47 -10.53
CA ILE A 819 23.17 1.68 -11.15
C ILE A 819 22.99 1.63 -12.68
N LEU A 820 23.26 0.49 -13.31
CA LEU A 820 23.07 0.30 -14.75
C LEU A 820 21.60 0.43 -15.17
N ALA A 821 20.66 -0.01 -14.34
CA ALA A 821 19.24 0.20 -14.59
C ALA A 821 18.87 1.69 -14.63
N ILE A 822 19.46 2.52 -13.76
CA ILE A 822 19.28 3.99 -13.79
C ILE A 822 19.81 4.57 -15.10
N ILE A 823 21.02 4.16 -15.51
CA ILE A 823 21.65 4.63 -16.74
C ILE A 823 20.79 4.29 -17.97
N ASP A 824 20.30 3.06 -18.07
CA ASP A 824 19.43 2.66 -19.18
C ASP A 824 18.08 3.38 -19.17
N PHE A 825 17.49 3.58 -17.99
CA PHE A 825 16.20 4.24 -17.86
C PHE A 825 16.30 5.70 -18.34
N THR A 826 17.33 6.40 -17.88
CA THR A 826 17.59 7.82 -18.22
C THR A 826 18.10 8.02 -19.65
N ALA A 827 18.54 6.96 -20.32
CA ALA A 827 18.82 6.97 -21.76
C ALA A 827 17.57 6.66 -22.61
N GLY A 828 16.39 6.48 -22.00
CA GLY A 828 15.15 6.12 -22.70
C GLY A 828 15.02 4.62 -23.04
N ARG A 829 16.00 3.78 -22.67
CA ARG A 829 15.97 2.32 -22.86
C ARG A 829 15.16 1.65 -21.74
N THR A 830 13.91 2.08 -21.58
CA THR A 830 13.09 1.76 -20.40
C THR A 830 12.85 0.26 -20.22
N SER A 831 12.75 -0.52 -21.31
CA SER A 831 12.60 -2.00 -21.25
C SER A 831 13.86 -2.70 -20.75
N SER A 832 15.04 -2.28 -21.22
CA SER A 832 16.33 -2.79 -20.74
C SER A 832 16.52 -2.48 -19.25
N ALA A 833 16.21 -1.24 -18.86
CA ALA A 833 16.23 -0.83 -17.46
C ALA A 833 15.32 -1.70 -16.59
N TRP A 834 14.11 -2.00 -17.08
CA TRP A 834 13.13 -2.84 -16.37
C TRP A 834 13.62 -4.29 -16.15
N LEU A 835 14.33 -4.86 -17.13
CA LEU A 835 14.98 -6.17 -16.97
C LEU A 835 16.12 -6.11 -15.94
N LYS A 836 16.96 -5.07 -15.98
CA LYS A 836 18.08 -4.89 -15.05
C LYS A 836 17.60 -4.69 -13.61
N ILE A 837 16.59 -3.86 -13.36
CA ILE A 837 15.98 -3.75 -12.02
C ILE A 837 15.37 -5.09 -11.58
N GLY A 838 14.68 -5.81 -12.47
CA GLY A 838 14.17 -7.14 -12.18
C GLY A 838 15.27 -8.11 -11.75
N MET A 839 16.44 -8.07 -12.40
CA MET A 839 17.60 -8.87 -12.03
C MET A 839 18.21 -8.42 -10.69
N ALA A 840 18.39 -7.11 -10.47
CA ALA A 840 18.88 -6.58 -9.19
C ALA A 840 17.99 -7.01 -8.02
N ILE A 841 16.67 -6.98 -8.20
CA ILE A 841 15.70 -7.47 -7.20
C ILE A 841 15.88 -8.97 -6.93
N ARG A 842 16.06 -9.79 -7.97
CA ARG A 842 16.26 -11.25 -7.78
C ARG A 842 17.58 -11.56 -7.10
N ILE A 843 18.65 -10.81 -7.40
CA ILE A 843 19.92 -10.92 -6.69
C ILE A 843 19.75 -10.50 -5.22
N ALA A 844 19.08 -9.38 -4.95
CA ALA A 844 18.82 -8.92 -3.58
C ALA A 844 17.99 -9.94 -2.77
N GLN A 845 17.03 -10.61 -3.41
CA GLN A 845 16.24 -11.68 -2.81
C GLN A 845 17.07 -12.93 -2.51
N ASP A 846 17.94 -13.34 -3.42
CA ASP A 846 18.86 -14.48 -3.24
C ASP A 846 19.83 -14.22 -2.06
N LEU A 847 20.35 -12.99 -1.98
CA LEU A 847 21.19 -12.50 -0.89
C LEU A 847 20.42 -12.20 0.42
N GLN A 848 19.09 -12.37 0.42
CA GLN A 848 18.19 -12.09 1.55
C GLN A 848 18.30 -10.67 2.10
N LEU A 849 18.57 -9.66 1.26
CA LEU A 849 18.72 -8.26 1.70
C LEU A 849 17.42 -7.64 2.24
N MET A 850 16.27 -8.29 2.01
CA MET A 850 14.96 -7.92 2.59
C MET A 850 14.85 -8.24 4.09
N LYS A 851 15.81 -8.95 4.66
CA LYS A 851 15.88 -9.30 6.09
C LYS A 851 17.05 -8.57 6.75
N GLU A 852 16.99 -8.48 8.07
CA GLU A 852 18.06 -7.87 8.84
C GLU A 852 19.40 -8.59 8.64
N PRO A 853 20.50 -7.88 8.32
CA PRO A 853 21.82 -8.48 8.16
C PRO A 853 22.28 -9.16 9.46
N SER A 854 23.16 -10.17 9.31
CA SER A 854 23.74 -10.88 10.46
C SER A 854 24.51 -9.93 11.37
N GLU A 855 24.30 -10.06 12.69
CA GLU A 855 25.05 -9.31 13.71
C GLU A 855 26.55 -9.61 13.71
N THR A 856 26.97 -10.68 13.04
CA THR A 856 28.40 -11.06 12.87
C THR A 856 29.13 -10.20 11.85
N LEU A 857 28.43 -9.45 10.99
CA LEU A 857 29.04 -8.60 9.98
C LEU A 857 29.50 -7.27 10.60
N PRO A 858 30.55 -6.61 10.08
CA PRO A 858 30.91 -5.25 10.47
C PRO A 858 29.73 -4.29 10.30
N LEU A 859 29.60 -3.30 11.20
CA LEU A 859 28.48 -2.34 11.19
C LEU A 859 28.31 -1.62 9.85
N VAL A 860 29.42 -1.21 9.24
CA VAL A 860 29.42 -0.57 7.92
C VAL A 860 28.84 -1.50 6.85
N GLU A 861 29.22 -2.78 6.85
CA GLU A 861 28.71 -3.75 5.87
C GLU A 861 27.22 -4.06 6.11
N GLN A 862 26.78 -4.13 7.37
CA GLN A 862 25.36 -4.24 7.69
C GLN A 862 24.58 -3.07 7.09
N GLU A 863 25.09 -1.85 7.23
CA GLU A 863 24.43 -0.65 6.75
C GLU A 863 24.47 -0.53 5.21
N GLU A 864 25.58 -0.88 4.55
CA GLU A 864 25.65 -0.96 3.09
C GLU A 864 24.60 -1.93 2.52
N ARG A 865 24.35 -3.07 3.21
CA ARG A 865 23.30 -4.03 2.83
C ARG A 865 21.90 -3.42 2.96
N ARG A 866 21.61 -2.72 4.06
CA ARG A 866 20.31 -2.02 4.27
C ARG A 866 20.12 -0.96 3.18
N ARG A 867 21.10 -0.08 2.98
CA ARG A 867 21.06 1.02 2.01
C ARG A 867 20.91 0.50 0.58
N SER A 868 21.66 -0.54 0.22
CA SER A 868 21.56 -1.16 -1.12
C SER A 868 20.17 -1.76 -1.37
N PHE A 869 19.58 -2.45 -0.39
CA PHE A 869 18.21 -2.95 -0.51
C PHE A 869 17.22 -1.80 -0.71
N TRP A 870 17.28 -0.77 0.14
CA TRP A 870 16.34 0.35 0.09
C TRP A 870 16.51 1.20 -1.19
N SER A 871 17.70 1.25 -1.77
CA SER A 871 17.97 1.86 -3.08
C SER A 871 17.40 1.05 -4.25
N ILE A 872 17.44 -0.29 -4.18
CA ILE A 872 16.76 -1.17 -5.14
C ILE A 872 15.24 -1.01 -5.01
N TYR A 873 14.73 -0.96 -3.77
CA TYR A 873 13.32 -0.68 -3.48
C TYR A 873 12.87 0.67 -4.07
N LEU A 874 13.64 1.74 -3.84
CA LEU A 874 13.35 3.05 -4.42
C LEU A 874 13.28 2.97 -5.94
N LEU A 875 14.28 2.36 -6.58
CA LEU A 875 14.31 2.28 -8.04
C LEU A 875 13.11 1.50 -8.58
N ASP A 876 12.73 0.37 -7.96
CA ASP A 876 11.51 -0.39 -8.29
C ASP A 876 10.26 0.50 -8.25
N LYS A 877 10.14 1.41 -7.27
CA LYS A 877 8.99 2.32 -7.16
C LYS A 877 8.99 3.40 -8.23
N LEU A 878 10.15 3.94 -8.57
CA LEU A 878 10.25 5.06 -9.50
C LEU A 878 10.13 4.62 -10.95
N VAL A 879 10.85 3.56 -11.39
CA VAL A 879 10.82 3.12 -12.80
C VAL A 879 9.53 2.38 -13.20
N SER A 880 8.70 2.06 -12.20
CA SER A 880 7.39 1.42 -12.37
C SER A 880 6.23 2.42 -12.31
N LEU A 881 6.50 3.73 -12.37
CA LEU A 881 5.46 4.77 -12.46
C LEU A 881 4.86 4.83 -13.87
N GLY A 882 4.04 3.82 -14.21
CA GLY A 882 3.36 3.74 -15.49
C GLY A 882 2.29 2.66 -15.54
N LYS A 883 1.50 2.63 -16.62
CA LYS A 883 0.30 1.77 -16.70
C LYS A 883 0.61 0.27 -16.71
N HIS A 884 1.72 -0.12 -17.31
CA HIS A 884 2.04 -1.51 -17.64
C HIS A 884 3.18 -2.12 -16.80
N ARG A 885 3.73 -1.38 -15.83
CA ARG A 885 4.90 -1.81 -15.05
C ARG A 885 4.52 -1.96 -13.59
N HIS A 886 4.37 -3.20 -13.16
CA HIS A 886 4.01 -3.50 -11.77
C HIS A 886 5.27 -3.58 -10.90
N PHE A 887 5.15 -3.10 -9.66
CA PHE A 887 6.19 -3.23 -8.64
C PHE A 887 6.51 -4.69 -8.36
N ALA A 888 7.81 -5.02 -8.29
CA ALA A 888 8.26 -6.36 -7.98
C ALA A 888 8.53 -6.57 -6.48
N ILE A 889 8.82 -5.50 -5.72
CA ILE A 889 8.93 -5.56 -4.25
C ILE A 889 7.61 -5.07 -3.64
N LEU A 890 7.05 -5.77 -2.67
CA LEU A 890 5.87 -5.32 -1.93
C LEU A 890 6.29 -4.84 -0.54
N ASP A 891 5.64 -3.78 -0.03
CA ASP A 891 5.94 -3.21 1.29
C ASP A 891 5.83 -4.27 2.40
N GLU A 892 4.90 -5.21 2.26
CA GLU A 892 4.65 -6.29 3.21
C GLU A 892 5.79 -7.31 3.29
N ASP A 893 6.60 -7.42 2.23
CA ASP A 893 7.75 -8.35 2.14
C ASP A 893 9.04 -7.73 2.71
N CYS A 894 9.02 -6.42 3.03
CA CYS A 894 10.16 -5.70 3.58
C CYS A 894 10.25 -5.88 5.11
N HIS A 895 11.21 -6.68 5.58
CA HIS A 895 11.42 -6.93 7.02
C HIS A 895 12.71 -6.31 7.58
N VAL A 896 13.59 -5.83 6.71
CA VAL A 896 14.82 -5.13 7.07
C VAL A 896 14.52 -3.74 7.64
N ARG A 897 15.32 -3.29 8.60
CA ARG A 897 15.20 -1.95 9.19
C ARG A 897 15.58 -0.86 8.18
N LEU A 898 15.07 0.34 8.40
CA LEU A 898 15.40 1.51 7.60
C LEU A 898 16.85 1.97 7.85
N PRO A 899 17.49 2.65 6.88
CA PRO A 899 18.87 3.13 7.01
C PRO A 899 19.03 4.17 8.13
N CYS A 900 20.23 4.22 8.73
CA CYS A 900 20.56 5.25 9.72
C CYS A 900 20.87 6.60 9.07
N ASP A 901 20.95 7.64 9.90
CA ASP A 901 21.36 8.96 9.45
C ASP A 901 22.78 8.95 8.86
N GLU A 902 23.05 9.96 8.05
CA GLU A 902 24.28 10.04 7.27
C GLU A 902 25.53 10.25 8.14
N LEU A 903 25.43 10.96 9.26
CA LEU A 903 26.55 11.17 10.18
C LEU A 903 26.92 9.87 10.89
N THR A 904 25.92 9.10 11.33
CA THR A 904 26.14 7.76 11.92
C THR A 904 26.76 6.80 10.91
N PHE A 905 26.33 6.84 9.64
CA PHE A 905 26.89 5.97 8.60
C PHE A 905 28.37 6.28 8.34
N ARG A 906 28.73 7.56 8.17
CA ARG A 906 30.12 8.01 7.91
C ARG A 906 31.07 7.72 9.08
N SER A 907 30.57 7.79 10.31
CA SER A 907 31.37 7.48 11.50
C SER A 907 31.49 5.97 11.76
N GLY A 908 30.81 5.12 10.99
CA GLY A 908 30.74 3.68 11.22
C GLY A 908 30.03 3.32 12.53
N GLY A 909 29.18 4.23 13.04
CA GLY A 909 28.44 4.07 14.28
C GLY A 909 27.27 3.10 14.16
N TRP A 910 26.70 2.73 15.31
CA TRP A 910 25.47 1.93 15.35
C TRP A 910 24.24 2.82 15.48
N GLY A 911 23.32 2.72 14.52
CA GLY A 911 22.02 3.39 14.56
C GLY A 911 20.88 2.39 14.74
N GLN A 912 19.98 2.63 15.71
CA GLN A 912 18.79 1.80 15.88
C GLN A 912 17.60 2.40 15.11
N ASN A 913 17.19 1.74 14.02
CA ASN A 913 16.05 2.21 13.22
C ASN A 913 14.87 1.24 13.23
N VAL A 914 13.71 1.78 12.90
CA VAL A 914 12.45 1.05 12.76
C VAL A 914 12.33 0.39 11.39
N THR A 915 11.37 -0.52 11.25
CA THR A 915 10.97 -1.09 9.96
C THR A 915 9.94 -0.19 9.26
N LEU A 916 9.78 -0.30 7.94
CA LEU A 916 8.74 0.42 7.19
C LEU A 916 7.33 0.20 7.78
N ARG A 917 7.03 -1.03 8.22
CA ARG A 917 5.73 -1.35 8.85
C ARG A 917 5.49 -0.56 10.14
N GLN A 918 6.52 -0.38 10.96
CA GLN A 918 6.43 0.43 12.18
C GLN A 918 6.32 1.91 11.86
N LEU A 919 7.02 2.38 10.82
CA LEU A 919 6.96 3.77 10.38
C LEU A 919 5.58 4.17 9.81
N LEU A 920 4.86 3.22 9.22
CA LEU A 920 3.47 3.41 8.76
C LEU A 920 2.42 3.45 9.90
N ASP A 921 2.81 3.13 11.14
CA ASP A 921 1.93 3.19 12.31
C ASP A 921 2.00 4.55 13.00
N TRP A 922 0.85 5.22 13.10
CA TRP A 922 0.69 6.53 13.74
C TRP A 922 1.09 6.54 15.23
N SER A 923 1.08 5.38 15.89
CA SER A 923 1.40 5.25 17.31
C SER A 923 2.89 5.11 17.60
N THR A 924 3.71 4.92 16.56
CA THR A 924 5.17 4.78 16.73
C THR A 924 5.80 6.15 16.97
N ASP A 925 6.27 6.37 18.20
CA ASP A 925 7.13 7.50 18.54
C ASP A 925 8.54 7.23 18.02
N VAL A 926 8.76 7.65 16.78
CA VAL A 926 10.09 7.67 16.14
C VAL A 926 10.60 9.10 16.31
N GLY A 927 11.77 9.28 16.92
CA GLY A 927 12.40 10.59 17.15
C GLY A 927 12.70 11.37 15.86
N VAL A 928 13.57 12.38 15.91
CA VAL A 928 13.95 13.18 14.73
C VAL A 928 14.44 12.25 13.61
N GLU A 929 13.61 12.03 12.58
CA GLU A 929 13.90 11.06 11.53
C GLU A 929 14.88 11.63 10.52
N SER A 930 15.95 10.87 10.26
CA SER A 930 16.86 11.13 9.14
C SER A 930 16.12 11.12 7.79
N GLY A 931 16.61 11.88 6.82
CA GLY A 931 15.92 12.07 5.53
C GLY A 931 15.64 10.78 4.74
N PHE A 932 16.48 9.74 4.86
CA PHE A 932 16.34 8.53 4.04
C PHE A 932 15.12 7.66 4.45
N PRO A 933 14.89 7.31 5.72
CA PRO A 933 13.62 6.73 6.19
C PRO A 933 12.37 7.45 5.68
N VAL A 934 12.35 8.78 5.73
CA VAL A 934 11.20 9.58 5.26
C VAL A 934 11.04 9.49 3.75
N ALA A 935 12.13 9.45 2.98
CA ALA A 935 12.10 9.21 1.54
C ALA A 935 11.49 7.84 1.18
N ILE A 936 11.79 6.80 1.97
CA ILE A 936 11.19 5.47 1.82
C ILE A 936 9.69 5.50 2.14
N LEU A 937 9.31 6.18 3.23
CA LEU A 937 7.90 6.36 3.59
C LEU A 937 7.11 7.07 2.49
N ALA A 938 7.62 8.21 2.01
CA ALA A 938 6.99 8.96 0.92
C ALA A 938 6.87 8.10 -0.35
N SER A 939 7.90 7.30 -0.66
CA SER A 939 7.92 6.41 -1.82
C SER A 939 6.98 5.20 -1.68
N SER A 940 6.74 4.70 -0.46
CA SER A 940 5.67 3.71 -0.17
C SER A 940 4.29 4.31 -0.46
N VAL A 941 4.04 5.56 -0.06
CA VAL A 941 2.78 6.26 -0.38
C VAL A 941 2.64 6.49 -1.88
N LEU A 942 3.72 6.89 -2.56
CA LEU A 942 3.76 7.02 -4.03
C LEU A 942 3.38 5.71 -4.72
N ALA A 943 3.93 4.58 -4.25
CA ALA A 943 3.59 3.26 -4.79
C ALA A 943 2.09 2.93 -4.66
N ARG A 944 1.46 3.35 -3.55
CA ARG A 944 0.01 3.20 -3.34
C ARG A 944 -0.80 4.10 -4.29
N CYS A 945 -0.38 5.35 -4.48
CA CYS A 945 -0.97 6.26 -5.49
C CYS A 945 -0.94 5.61 -6.88
N THR A 946 0.23 5.16 -7.32
CA THR A 946 0.43 4.54 -8.63
C THR A 946 -0.37 3.27 -8.83
N ARG A 947 -0.37 2.38 -7.82
CA ARG A 947 -1.14 1.12 -7.87
C ARG A 947 -2.65 1.37 -8.00
N ARG A 948 -3.15 2.47 -7.44
CA ARG A 948 -4.56 2.88 -7.53
C ARG A 948 -4.89 3.60 -8.84
N LEU A 949 -4.01 4.50 -9.29
CA LEU A 949 -4.30 5.46 -10.35
C LEU A 949 -3.85 4.99 -11.73
N LEU A 950 -2.65 4.39 -11.82
CA LEU A 950 -1.99 4.09 -13.08
C LEU A 950 -2.12 2.62 -13.47
N HIS A 951 -2.08 1.69 -12.50
CA HIS A 951 -2.22 0.26 -12.80
C HIS A 951 -3.67 -0.11 -13.10
N ASP A 952 -3.88 -0.93 -14.14
CA ASP A 952 -5.20 -1.38 -14.57
C ASP A 952 -5.76 -2.45 -13.62
N ARG A 953 -6.28 -2.00 -12.47
CA ARG A 953 -6.97 -2.82 -11.49
C ARG A 953 -8.47 -2.55 -11.57
N ASN A 954 -9.27 -3.60 -11.40
CA ASN A 954 -10.69 -3.45 -11.06
C ASN A 954 -10.77 -2.74 -9.71
N THR A 955 -10.89 -1.42 -9.73
CA THR A 955 -11.06 -0.59 -8.54
C THR A 955 -12.40 -0.90 -7.90
N ASP A 956 -12.44 -0.92 -6.55
CA ASP A 956 -13.68 -1.02 -5.78
C ASP A 956 -14.73 -0.03 -6.31
N ASP A 957 -16.01 -0.41 -6.29
CA ASP A 957 -17.15 0.46 -6.62
C ASP A 957 -17.30 1.68 -5.67
N THR A 958 -16.30 1.94 -4.83
CA THR A 958 -16.30 2.96 -3.77
C THR A 958 -15.75 4.29 -4.30
N PRO A 959 -16.53 5.38 -4.27
CA PRO A 959 -16.10 6.68 -4.77
C PRO A 959 -14.90 7.26 -4.00
N PRO A 960 -14.02 8.08 -4.62
CA PRO A 960 -12.85 8.68 -3.96
C PRO A 960 -13.17 9.53 -2.70
N TRP A 961 -14.35 10.14 -2.65
CA TRP A 961 -14.79 10.95 -1.50
C TRP A 961 -15.45 10.13 -0.38
N ASP A 962 -15.54 8.80 -0.51
CA ASP A 962 -15.97 7.95 0.60
C ASP A 962 -14.81 7.75 1.59
N SER A 963 -15.12 7.89 2.88
CA SER A 963 -14.19 7.65 4.00
C SER A 963 -13.53 6.26 4.02
N LYS A 964 -14.16 5.25 3.40
CA LYS A 964 -13.66 3.87 3.32
C LYS A 964 -12.85 3.60 2.06
N SER A 965 -12.77 4.58 1.14
CA SER A 965 -12.03 4.42 -0.10
C SER A 965 -10.53 4.32 0.18
N GLU A 966 -9.81 3.60 -0.67
CA GLU A 966 -8.33 3.61 -0.64
C GLU A 966 -7.79 5.02 -0.95
N PHE A 967 -8.55 5.90 -1.63
CA PHE A 967 -8.21 7.33 -1.75
C PHE A 967 -8.12 8.00 -0.37
N ALA A 968 -9.13 7.83 0.47
CA ALA A 968 -9.12 8.35 1.84
C ALA A 968 -7.99 7.75 2.69
N SER A 969 -7.68 6.46 2.49
CA SER A 969 -6.54 5.82 3.15
C SER A 969 -5.19 6.40 2.71
N ILE A 970 -5.00 6.68 1.43
CA ILE A 970 -3.77 7.30 0.89
C ILE A 970 -3.64 8.73 1.43
N THR A 971 -4.72 9.52 1.42
CA THR A 971 -4.71 10.88 1.98
C THR A 971 -4.37 10.87 3.47
N SER A 972 -4.85 9.88 4.24
CA SER A 972 -4.44 9.71 5.63
C SER A 972 -2.94 9.44 5.76
N LEU A 973 -2.36 8.56 4.94
CA LEU A 973 -0.91 8.32 4.95
C LEU A 973 -0.09 9.55 4.53
N LEU A 974 -0.62 10.40 3.64
CA LEU A 974 0.03 11.67 3.29
C LEU A 974 0.09 12.63 4.48
N LEU A 975 -0.93 12.67 5.35
CA LEU A 975 -0.87 13.45 6.59
C LEU A 975 0.21 12.93 7.55
N LEU A 976 0.45 11.61 7.57
CA LEU A 976 1.55 11.02 8.32
C LEU A 976 2.90 11.50 7.76
N VAL A 977 3.10 11.45 6.44
CA VAL A 977 4.32 11.96 5.77
C VAL A 977 4.53 13.45 6.06
N GLU A 978 3.47 14.25 5.94
CA GLU A 978 3.48 15.69 6.23
C GLU A 978 3.91 15.98 7.67
N SER A 979 3.39 15.21 8.64
CA SER A 979 3.76 15.37 10.05
C SER A 979 5.25 15.09 10.30
N ARG A 980 5.86 14.18 9.53
CA ARG A 980 7.30 13.85 9.62
C ARG A 980 8.17 14.88 8.92
N LEU A 981 7.73 15.39 7.76
CA LEU A 981 8.47 16.38 6.97
C LEU A 981 8.35 17.83 7.49
N GLN A 982 7.28 18.12 8.23
CA GLN A 982 6.95 19.45 8.77
C GLN A 982 7.04 20.55 7.70
N VAL A 983 6.50 20.27 6.50
CA VAL A 983 6.66 21.09 5.29
C VAL A 983 6.21 22.54 5.53
N ASP A 984 5.09 22.74 6.22
CA ASP A 984 4.53 24.07 6.50
C ASP A 984 5.31 24.85 7.57
N GLN A 985 6.02 24.17 8.46
CA GLN A 985 6.70 24.81 9.60
C GLN A 985 8.13 25.24 9.23
N HIS A 986 8.76 24.51 8.31
CA HIS A 986 10.18 24.69 7.98
C HIS A 986 10.34 24.86 6.46
N PRO A 987 10.35 26.13 5.96
CA PRO A 987 10.67 26.43 4.57
C PRO A 987 11.99 25.80 4.16
N ILE A 988 12.14 25.42 2.89
CA ILE A 988 13.32 24.65 2.44
C ILE A 988 14.63 25.37 2.76
N LYS A 989 14.67 26.71 2.65
CA LYS A 989 15.83 27.52 3.04
C LYS A 989 16.27 27.29 4.49
N SER A 990 15.32 27.27 5.42
CA SER A 990 15.62 27.01 6.85
C SER A 990 16.10 25.59 7.10
N VAL A 991 15.59 24.62 6.34
CA VAL A 991 16.04 23.24 6.41
C VAL A 991 17.46 23.13 5.90
N VAL A 992 17.79 23.77 4.77
CA VAL A 992 19.15 23.78 4.22
C VAL A 992 20.16 24.32 5.24
N ASP A 993 19.81 25.35 6.00
CA ASP A 993 20.67 25.89 7.04
C ASP A 993 20.99 24.90 8.16
N THR A 994 20.12 23.93 8.44
CA THR A 994 20.39 22.86 9.45
C THR A 994 21.38 21.79 8.98
N TYR A 995 21.67 21.73 7.67
CA TYR A 995 22.61 20.78 7.06
C TYR A 995 23.87 21.47 6.54
N ARG A 996 24.13 22.70 6.98
CA ARG A 996 25.44 23.34 6.75
C ARG A 996 26.46 22.76 7.72
N LEU A 997 27.62 22.41 7.20
CA LEU A 997 28.79 22.02 7.99
C LEU A 997 29.40 23.24 8.69
N ASP A 998 30.33 23.01 9.62
CA ASP A 998 30.98 24.08 10.42
C ASP A 998 31.72 25.12 9.55
N ASP A 999 32.09 24.76 8.31
CA ASP A 999 32.73 25.64 7.31
C ASP A 999 31.72 26.42 6.44
N GLY A 1000 30.42 26.21 6.67
CA GLY A 1000 29.32 26.86 5.94
C GLY A 1000 28.89 26.15 4.65
N ILE A 1001 29.58 25.07 4.25
CA ILE A 1001 29.26 24.29 3.04
C ILE A 1001 28.05 23.38 3.32
N ILE A 1002 27.17 23.22 2.33
CA ILE A 1002 25.98 22.37 2.45
C ILE A 1002 26.41 20.89 2.38
N ASP A 1003 25.96 20.07 3.34
CA ASP A 1003 26.11 18.62 3.29
C ASP A 1003 25.10 18.01 2.29
N HIS A 1004 25.46 18.07 1.00
CA HIS A 1004 24.59 17.58 -0.08
C HIS A 1004 24.16 16.11 0.08
N PRO A 1005 25.03 15.15 0.45
CA PRO A 1005 24.59 13.77 0.62
C PRO A 1005 23.58 13.58 1.76
N ALA A 1006 23.65 14.36 2.84
CA ALA A 1006 22.66 14.31 3.90
C ALA A 1006 21.33 14.99 3.48
N MET A 1007 21.43 16.09 2.73
CA MET A 1007 20.28 16.87 2.24
C MET A 1007 19.47 16.17 1.13
N GLY A 1008 20.13 15.37 0.28
CA GLY A 1008 19.51 14.77 -0.91
C GLY A 1008 18.20 14.04 -0.65
N HIS A 1009 18.19 13.17 0.36
CA HIS A 1009 16.99 12.42 0.74
C HIS A 1009 15.86 13.31 1.29
N VAL A 1010 16.18 14.43 1.92
CA VAL A 1010 15.18 15.36 2.48
C VAL A 1010 14.46 16.11 1.36
N ILE A 1011 15.22 16.66 0.41
CA ILE A 1011 14.65 17.29 -0.79
C ILE A 1011 13.81 16.27 -1.54
N PHE A 1012 14.37 15.08 -1.78
CA PHE A 1012 13.68 14.01 -2.49
C PHE A 1012 12.38 13.60 -1.80
N ALA A 1013 12.37 13.43 -0.47
CA ALA A 1013 11.17 13.07 0.28
C ALA A 1013 10.08 14.15 0.17
N ARG A 1014 10.44 15.43 0.25
CA ARG A 1014 9.52 16.56 0.04
C ARG A 1014 8.99 16.59 -1.40
N THR A 1015 9.84 16.37 -2.40
CA THR A 1015 9.42 16.29 -3.80
C THR A 1015 8.43 15.15 -4.00
N VAL A 1016 8.73 13.93 -3.51
CA VAL A 1016 7.82 12.77 -3.63
C VAL A 1016 6.50 13.01 -2.92
N PHE A 1017 6.50 13.68 -1.76
CA PHE A 1017 5.29 14.08 -1.06
C PHE A 1017 4.38 14.94 -1.95
N HIS A 1018 4.91 15.99 -2.59
CA HIS A 1018 4.13 16.80 -3.52
C HIS A 1018 3.72 16.02 -4.78
N VAL A 1019 4.59 15.16 -5.33
CA VAL A 1019 4.24 14.28 -6.47
C VAL A 1019 3.05 13.39 -6.14
N CYS A 1020 2.96 12.84 -4.93
CA CYS A 1020 1.82 12.04 -4.51
C CYS A 1020 0.50 12.82 -4.59
N TYR A 1021 0.49 14.08 -4.14
CA TYR A 1021 -0.66 14.97 -4.26
C TYR A 1021 -0.96 15.34 -5.72
N CYS A 1022 0.08 15.66 -6.50
CA CYS A 1022 -0.06 15.94 -7.93
C CYS A 1022 -0.69 14.78 -8.68
N LEU A 1023 -0.28 13.52 -8.44
CA LEU A 1023 -0.91 12.34 -9.03
C LEU A 1023 -2.33 12.12 -8.51
N LEU A 1024 -2.53 12.15 -7.20
CA LEU A 1024 -3.81 11.85 -6.57
C LEU A 1024 -4.92 12.81 -7.00
N TYR A 1025 -4.57 14.08 -7.24
CA TYR A 1025 -5.49 15.13 -7.63
C TYR A 1025 -5.31 15.62 -9.07
N HIS A 1026 -4.49 14.96 -9.89
CA HIS A 1026 -4.26 15.35 -11.27
C HIS A 1026 -5.61 15.48 -12.03
N PRO A 1027 -5.92 16.62 -12.68
CA PRO A 1027 -7.24 16.84 -13.30
C PRO A 1027 -7.68 15.71 -14.22
N PHE A 1028 -6.77 15.22 -15.08
CA PHE A 1028 -7.02 14.08 -15.94
C PHE A 1028 -7.25 12.74 -15.18
N LEU A 1029 -6.44 12.42 -14.16
CA LEU A 1029 -6.60 11.15 -13.44
C LEU A 1029 -7.85 11.13 -12.57
N VAL A 1030 -8.20 12.27 -11.95
CA VAL A 1030 -9.47 12.43 -11.22
C VAL A 1030 -10.66 12.24 -12.17
N ARG A 1031 -10.56 12.75 -13.39
CA ARG A 1031 -11.56 12.54 -14.44
C ARG A 1031 -11.72 11.07 -14.79
N GLU A 1032 -10.62 10.36 -14.99
CA GLU A 1032 -10.61 8.90 -15.26
C GLU A 1032 -11.25 8.09 -14.12
N GLN A 1033 -10.97 8.45 -12.87
CA GLN A 1033 -11.62 7.82 -11.72
C GLN A 1033 -13.14 8.09 -11.68
N ILE A 1034 -13.55 9.33 -11.92
CA ILE A 1034 -14.96 9.72 -11.91
C ILE A 1034 -15.75 9.02 -13.02
N ARG A 1035 -15.15 8.80 -14.19
CA ARG A 1035 -15.78 8.06 -15.31
C ARG A 1035 -16.20 6.64 -14.90
N LYS A 1036 -15.42 5.99 -14.04
CA LYS A 1036 -15.69 4.63 -13.55
C LYS A 1036 -16.81 4.59 -12.51
N VAL A 1037 -17.14 5.73 -11.88
CA VAL A 1037 -18.10 5.81 -10.77
C VAL A 1037 -19.50 6.20 -11.28
N LYS A 1038 -20.52 5.43 -10.89
CA LYS A 1038 -21.92 5.62 -11.35
C LYS A 1038 -22.69 6.71 -10.61
N CYS A 1039 -22.21 7.22 -9.47
CA CYS A 1039 -22.91 8.22 -8.67
C CYS A 1039 -22.58 9.68 -9.07
N GLN A 1040 -23.35 10.65 -8.56
CA GLN A 1040 -23.06 12.06 -8.76
C GLN A 1040 -21.84 12.49 -7.95
N VAL A 1041 -20.96 13.28 -8.58
CA VAL A 1041 -19.75 13.80 -7.95
C VAL A 1041 -20.10 15.03 -7.11
N PRO A 1042 -19.72 15.09 -5.83
CA PRO A 1042 -19.86 16.29 -5.03
C PRO A 1042 -19.02 17.45 -5.60
N SER A 1043 -19.61 18.62 -5.81
CA SER A 1043 -18.87 19.81 -6.28
C SER A 1043 -17.79 20.26 -5.30
N SER A 1044 -17.95 19.96 -4.00
CA SER A 1044 -16.93 20.17 -2.98
C SER A 1044 -15.67 19.34 -3.22
N PHE A 1045 -15.81 18.10 -3.71
CA PHE A 1045 -14.67 17.24 -4.03
C PHE A 1045 -13.93 17.77 -5.25
N MET A 1046 -14.65 18.18 -6.32
CA MET A 1046 -14.01 18.76 -7.51
C MET A 1046 -13.24 20.05 -7.19
N ARG A 1047 -13.83 20.94 -6.38
CA ARG A 1047 -13.15 22.16 -5.94
C ARG A 1047 -11.90 21.85 -5.13
N LEU A 1048 -12.00 20.89 -4.19
CA LEU A 1048 -10.86 20.45 -3.40
C LEU A 1048 -9.76 19.85 -4.27
N ALA A 1049 -10.11 19.01 -5.24
CA ALA A 1049 -9.15 18.39 -6.15
C ALA A 1049 -8.44 19.42 -7.02
N SER A 1050 -9.19 20.37 -7.59
CA SER A 1050 -8.65 21.50 -8.33
C SER A 1050 -7.71 22.35 -7.48
N GLN A 1051 -8.08 22.64 -6.23
CA GLN A 1051 -7.26 23.43 -5.31
C GLN A 1051 -5.98 22.68 -4.92
N LYS A 1052 -6.09 21.41 -4.50
CA LYS A 1052 -4.96 20.60 -4.05
C LYS A 1052 -3.97 20.30 -5.18
N SER A 1053 -4.44 20.03 -6.39
CA SER A 1053 -3.55 19.83 -7.54
C SER A 1053 -2.72 21.07 -7.82
N TYR A 1054 -3.34 22.27 -7.82
CA TYR A 1054 -2.63 23.53 -8.02
C TYR A 1054 -1.63 23.83 -6.89
N GLU A 1055 -2.07 23.77 -5.62
CA GLU A 1055 -1.22 24.07 -4.46
C GLU A 1055 0.06 23.22 -4.46
N HIS A 1056 -0.09 21.90 -4.56
CA HIS A 1056 1.06 21.01 -4.49
C HIS A 1056 1.94 21.05 -5.75
N ALA A 1057 1.37 21.35 -6.93
CA ALA A 1057 2.16 21.54 -8.14
C ALA A 1057 3.04 22.80 -8.04
N ARG A 1058 2.47 23.92 -7.58
CA ARG A 1058 3.22 25.15 -7.34
C ARG A 1058 4.29 24.95 -6.28
N ASP A 1059 3.93 24.34 -5.15
CA ASP A 1059 4.84 24.16 -4.02
C ASP A 1059 5.99 23.19 -4.36
N LEU A 1060 5.76 22.21 -5.25
CA LEU A 1060 6.82 21.34 -5.77
C LEU A 1060 7.86 22.12 -6.57
N VAL A 1061 7.40 23.00 -7.47
CA VAL A 1061 8.28 23.81 -8.32
C VAL A 1061 9.05 24.81 -7.46
N ASN A 1062 8.36 25.50 -6.55
CA ASN A 1062 8.99 26.42 -5.59
C ASN A 1062 10.02 25.70 -4.72
N LEU A 1063 9.72 24.49 -4.22
CA LEU A 1063 10.67 23.69 -3.44
C LEU A 1063 11.99 23.47 -4.18
N LEU A 1064 11.92 23.07 -5.46
CA LEU A 1064 13.12 22.78 -6.26
C LEU A 1064 13.85 24.06 -6.66
N HIS A 1065 13.11 25.08 -7.11
CA HIS A 1065 13.66 26.40 -7.43
C HIS A 1065 14.39 27.01 -6.22
N ASP A 1066 13.75 27.04 -5.06
CA ASP A 1066 14.34 27.60 -3.83
C ASP A 1066 15.52 26.77 -3.32
N ALA A 1067 15.48 25.45 -3.46
CA ALA A 1067 16.61 24.59 -3.12
C ALA A 1067 17.83 24.91 -4.00
N GLU A 1068 17.63 25.05 -5.31
CA GLU A 1068 18.68 25.43 -6.27
C GLU A 1068 19.20 26.84 -6.00
N ALA A 1069 18.31 27.81 -5.74
CA ALA A 1069 18.68 29.20 -5.44
C ALA A 1069 19.54 29.34 -4.16
N VAL A 1070 19.38 28.44 -3.19
CA VAL A 1070 20.21 28.40 -1.96
C VAL A 1070 21.52 27.61 -2.17
N GLY A 1071 21.69 27.00 -3.35
CA GLY A 1071 22.91 26.30 -3.76
C GLY A 1071 22.86 24.78 -3.65
N CYS A 1072 21.67 24.17 -3.50
CA CYS A 1072 21.55 22.70 -3.48
C CYS A 1072 21.70 22.09 -4.89
N HIS A 1073 22.34 20.93 -4.97
CA HIS A 1073 22.44 20.17 -6.22
C HIS A 1073 21.13 19.41 -6.53
N LEU A 1074 20.50 19.70 -7.66
CA LEU A 1074 19.33 18.97 -8.16
C LEU A 1074 19.73 17.81 -9.10
N GLY A 1075 20.54 16.88 -8.58
CA GLY A 1075 21.15 15.81 -9.40
C GLY A 1075 20.23 14.64 -9.74
N ALA A 1076 19.14 14.41 -9.00
CA ALA A 1076 18.31 13.23 -9.15
C ALA A 1076 17.48 13.25 -10.46
N SER A 1077 17.62 12.21 -11.28
CA SER A 1077 16.93 12.09 -12.58
C SER A 1077 15.40 12.08 -12.49
N PHE A 1078 14.85 11.74 -11.32
CA PHE A 1078 13.41 11.70 -11.04
C PHE A 1078 12.78 13.11 -10.94
N TYR A 1079 13.57 14.15 -10.67
CA TYR A 1079 13.04 15.51 -10.61
C TYR A 1079 12.47 15.97 -11.96
N ALA A 1080 13.01 15.48 -13.09
CA ALA A 1080 12.47 15.80 -14.41
C ALA A 1080 11.01 15.33 -14.58
N TYR A 1081 10.69 14.12 -14.10
CA TYR A 1081 9.31 13.63 -14.07
C TYR A 1081 8.43 14.50 -13.15
N SER A 1082 8.95 14.78 -11.96
CA SER A 1082 8.24 15.52 -10.92
C SER A 1082 7.84 16.92 -11.40
N VAL A 1083 8.78 17.62 -12.04
CA VAL A 1083 8.58 18.97 -12.59
C VAL A 1083 7.67 18.94 -13.81
N CYS A 1084 7.79 17.96 -14.71
CA CYS A 1084 6.88 17.85 -15.86
C CYS A 1084 5.43 17.60 -15.43
N LEU A 1085 5.22 16.73 -14.44
CA LEU A 1085 3.90 16.47 -13.87
C LEU A 1085 3.31 17.73 -13.19
N ALA A 1086 4.12 18.47 -12.44
CA ALA A 1086 3.67 19.73 -11.82
C ALA A 1086 3.40 20.82 -12.88
N GLY A 1087 4.31 20.98 -13.84
CA GLY A 1087 4.22 21.95 -14.93
C GLY A 1087 3.01 21.70 -15.83
N SER A 1088 2.63 20.45 -16.09
CA SER A 1088 1.42 20.14 -16.86
C SER A 1088 0.14 20.55 -16.12
N ILE A 1089 0.08 20.36 -14.79
CA ILE A 1089 -1.02 20.85 -13.95
C ILE A 1089 -1.05 22.39 -13.96
N LEU A 1090 0.08 23.05 -13.73
CA LEU A 1090 0.18 24.51 -13.72
C LEU A 1090 -0.24 25.11 -15.07
N SER A 1091 0.20 24.52 -16.17
CA SER A 1091 -0.20 24.92 -17.52
C SER A 1091 -1.72 24.81 -17.74
N LEU A 1092 -2.35 23.72 -17.30
CA LEU A 1092 -3.82 23.58 -17.37
C LEU A 1092 -4.55 24.69 -16.60
N HIS A 1093 -4.09 25.00 -15.38
CA HIS A 1093 -4.69 26.06 -14.57
C HIS A 1093 -4.45 27.46 -15.16
N MET A 1094 -3.26 27.71 -15.71
CA MET A 1094 -2.90 28.95 -16.39
C MET A 1094 -3.83 29.21 -17.57
N HIS A 1095 -4.03 28.22 -18.44
CA HIS A 1095 -4.86 28.36 -19.64
C HIS A 1095 -6.37 28.39 -19.35
N ALA A 1096 -6.81 27.90 -18.19
CA ALA A 1096 -8.20 28.00 -17.76
C ALA A 1096 -8.55 29.36 -17.12
N GLU A 1097 -7.55 30.15 -16.71
CA GLU A 1097 -7.77 31.48 -16.14
C GLU A 1097 -8.08 32.49 -17.25
N LYS A 1098 -9.27 33.11 -17.21
CA LYS A 1098 -9.76 33.99 -18.28
C LYS A 1098 -9.20 35.41 -18.20
N ASP A 1099 -8.79 35.82 -17.00
CA ASP A 1099 -8.26 37.15 -16.73
C ASP A 1099 -6.72 37.11 -16.71
N THR A 1100 -6.13 37.47 -17.84
CA THR A 1100 -4.67 37.49 -18.05
C THR A 1100 -3.95 38.57 -17.27
N GLU A 1101 -4.68 39.56 -16.71
CA GLU A 1101 -4.11 40.61 -15.87
C GLU A 1101 -4.25 40.28 -14.37
N SER A 1102 -4.93 39.19 -14.03
CA SER A 1102 -5.08 38.78 -12.63
C SER A 1102 -3.74 38.38 -12.01
N GLN A 1103 -3.57 38.71 -10.72
CA GLN A 1103 -2.39 38.29 -9.95
C GLN A 1103 -2.19 36.77 -10.00
N ARG A 1104 -3.28 36.01 -9.99
CA ARG A 1104 -3.26 34.55 -10.06
C ARG A 1104 -2.70 34.03 -11.40
N TYR A 1105 -3.06 34.66 -12.52
CA TYR A 1105 -2.50 34.31 -13.82
C TYR A 1105 -0.99 34.56 -13.87
N LEU A 1106 -0.51 35.70 -13.33
CA LEU A 1106 0.91 36.01 -13.26
C LEU A 1106 1.69 35.01 -12.40
N GLU A 1107 1.13 34.60 -11.25
CA GLU A 1107 1.72 33.56 -10.39
C GLU A 1107 1.81 32.20 -11.12
N LEU A 1108 0.74 31.82 -11.85
CA LEU A 1108 0.70 30.60 -12.65
C LEU A 1108 1.70 30.62 -13.82
N LEU A 1109 1.82 31.77 -14.48
CA LEU A 1109 2.77 31.98 -15.57
C LEU A 1109 4.20 31.83 -15.05
N SER A 1110 4.54 32.49 -13.94
CA SER A 1110 5.86 32.36 -13.30
C SER A 1110 6.16 30.92 -12.96
N ALA A 1111 5.27 30.22 -12.23
CA ALA A 1111 5.51 28.84 -11.83
C ALA A 1111 5.61 27.87 -13.03
N THR A 1112 4.88 28.14 -14.11
CA THR A 1112 5.00 27.36 -15.36
C THR A 1112 6.34 27.61 -16.05
N GLN A 1113 6.82 28.87 -16.08
CA GLN A 1113 8.13 29.22 -16.61
C GLN A 1113 9.26 28.62 -15.77
N ASP A 1114 9.15 28.64 -14.45
CA ASP A 1114 10.11 28.02 -13.52
C ASP A 1114 10.20 26.51 -13.77
N SER A 1115 9.06 25.85 -14.02
CA SER A 1115 9.02 24.42 -14.38
C SER A 1115 9.83 24.13 -15.66
N ILE A 1116 9.68 24.98 -16.67
CA ILE A 1116 10.40 24.86 -17.95
C ILE A 1116 11.90 25.10 -17.72
N SER A 1117 12.25 26.15 -16.97
CA SER A 1117 13.65 26.51 -16.68
C SER A 1117 14.41 25.43 -15.90
N ILE A 1118 13.78 24.84 -14.88
CA ILE A 1118 14.38 23.73 -14.13
C ILE A 1118 14.65 22.54 -15.06
N LEU A 1119 13.69 22.18 -15.93
CA LEU A 1119 13.87 21.09 -16.90
C LEU A 1119 14.97 21.39 -17.92
N GLU A 1120 15.09 22.62 -18.40
CA GLU A 1120 16.17 23.07 -19.27
C GLU A 1120 17.53 22.94 -18.56
N GLY A 1121 17.62 23.30 -17.28
CA GLY A 1121 18.80 23.10 -16.46
C GLY A 1121 19.19 21.62 -16.36
N MET A 1122 18.22 20.75 -16.07
CA MET A 1122 18.43 19.30 -15.98
C MET A 1122 18.80 18.65 -17.32
N ALA A 1123 18.29 19.17 -18.45
CA ALA A 1123 18.59 18.67 -19.79
C ALA A 1123 20.08 18.74 -20.16
N LYS A 1124 20.87 19.57 -19.46
CA LYS A 1124 22.34 19.64 -19.62
C LYS A 1124 23.04 18.35 -19.18
N PHE A 1125 22.44 17.58 -18.28
CA PHE A 1125 23.05 16.38 -17.68
C PHE A 1125 22.30 15.08 -18.03
N TRP A 1126 21.04 15.21 -18.45
CA TRP A 1126 20.11 14.10 -18.61
C TRP A 1126 19.39 14.17 -19.96
N ASP A 1127 19.69 13.23 -20.86
CA ASP A 1127 19.06 13.16 -22.19
C ASP A 1127 17.54 13.00 -22.11
N HIS A 1128 17.03 12.16 -21.19
CA HIS A 1128 15.58 12.04 -20.99
C HIS A 1128 14.95 13.34 -20.48
N ALA A 1129 15.66 14.16 -19.70
CA ALA A 1129 15.13 15.44 -19.25
C ALA A 1129 14.96 16.41 -20.42
N SER A 1130 15.84 16.37 -21.43
CA SER A 1130 15.66 17.10 -22.69
C SER A 1130 14.38 16.68 -23.43
N LYS A 1131 14.11 15.37 -23.50
CA LYS A 1131 12.87 14.84 -24.11
C LYS A 1131 11.62 15.26 -23.33
N ILE A 1132 11.68 15.20 -22.00
CA ILE A 1132 10.62 15.62 -21.09
C ILE A 1132 10.37 17.13 -21.18
N HIS A 1133 11.44 17.93 -21.29
CA HIS A 1133 11.37 19.38 -21.48
C HIS A 1133 10.64 19.73 -22.77
N HIS A 1134 11.02 19.12 -23.90
CA HIS A 1134 10.32 19.32 -25.17
C HIS A 1134 8.84 18.94 -25.07
N ARG A 1135 8.54 17.82 -24.39
CA ARG A 1135 7.17 17.36 -24.16
C ARG A 1135 6.34 18.38 -23.38
N LEU A 1136 6.89 18.95 -22.30
CA LEU A 1136 6.19 19.98 -21.52
C LEU A 1136 5.97 21.25 -22.34
N LEU A 1137 6.94 21.69 -23.15
CA LEU A 1137 6.78 22.83 -24.05
C LEU A 1137 5.62 22.61 -25.03
N THR A 1138 5.60 21.45 -25.70
CA THR A 1138 4.52 21.11 -26.63
C THR A 1138 3.17 21.02 -25.94
N PHE A 1139 3.12 20.43 -24.74
CA PHE A 1139 1.89 20.36 -23.96
C PHE A 1139 1.41 21.75 -23.56
N ASN A 1140 2.30 22.61 -23.08
CA ASN A 1140 1.97 23.96 -22.64
C ASN A 1140 1.35 24.78 -23.78
N SER A 1141 1.91 24.72 -24.99
CA SER A 1141 1.34 25.41 -26.16
C SER A 1141 -0.07 24.92 -26.55
N ASN A 1142 -0.49 23.75 -26.08
CA ASN A 1142 -1.77 23.12 -26.43
C ASN A 1142 -2.70 22.90 -25.23
N ALA A 1143 -2.30 23.34 -24.03
CA ALA A 1143 -3.04 23.02 -22.80
C ALA A 1143 -4.44 23.66 -22.75
N TYR A 1144 -4.66 24.75 -23.50
CA TYR A 1144 -5.99 25.36 -23.68
C TYR A 1144 -7.03 24.41 -24.27
N LEU A 1145 -6.62 23.36 -25.00
CA LEU A 1145 -7.54 22.33 -25.53
C LEU A 1145 -8.13 21.44 -24.43
N PHE A 1146 -7.56 21.48 -23.22
CA PHE A 1146 -7.90 20.62 -22.10
C PHE A 1146 -8.48 21.39 -20.90
N ASP A 1147 -8.86 22.66 -21.07
CA ASP A 1147 -9.45 23.51 -20.03
C ASP A 1147 -10.67 22.86 -19.34
N SER A 1148 -11.45 22.10 -20.11
CA SER A 1148 -12.62 21.35 -19.66
C SER A 1148 -12.32 20.27 -18.62
N LEU A 1149 -11.07 19.85 -18.45
CA LEU A 1149 -10.66 18.93 -17.37
C LEU A 1149 -10.84 19.54 -15.98
N LEU A 1150 -10.84 20.88 -15.89
CA LEU A 1150 -11.06 21.62 -14.64
C LEU A 1150 -12.55 21.91 -14.38
N ASP A 1151 -13.44 21.66 -15.35
CA ASP A 1151 -14.88 21.87 -15.19
C ASP A 1151 -15.52 20.73 -14.38
N SER A 1152 -16.22 21.13 -13.31
CA SER A 1152 -17.00 20.26 -12.43
C SER A 1152 -18.22 19.57 -13.08
N GLN A 1153 -18.69 20.02 -14.26
CA GLN A 1153 -19.99 19.60 -14.81
C GLN A 1153 -19.94 18.67 -16.03
N LEU A 1154 -18.83 18.58 -16.76
CA LEU A 1154 -18.80 17.74 -17.97
C LEU A 1154 -18.65 16.26 -17.62
N LYS A 1155 -19.47 15.40 -18.25
CA LYS A 1155 -19.29 13.94 -18.38
C LYS A 1155 -18.96 13.53 -19.82
N SER A 1156 -18.40 14.45 -20.63
CA SER A 1156 -18.09 14.16 -22.03
C SER A 1156 -17.06 13.03 -22.21
N VAL A 1157 -17.29 12.26 -23.27
CA VAL A 1157 -16.32 11.33 -23.86
C VAL A 1157 -15.19 12.18 -24.45
N MET A 1158 -13.95 11.86 -24.09
CA MET A 1158 -12.76 12.55 -24.63
C MET A 1158 -12.29 11.81 -25.87
N ASP A 1159 -11.76 12.55 -26.84
CA ASP A 1159 -11.16 11.97 -28.02
C ASP A 1159 -10.01 11.00 -27.63
N PRO A 1160 -9.94 9.79 -28.20
CA PRO A 1160 -8.89 8.82 -27.87
C PRO A 1160 -7.46 9.33 -28.13
N GLY A 1161 -7.27 10.24 -29.09
CA GLY A 1161 -5.98 10.88 -29.35
C GLY A 1161 -5.57 11.83 -28.22
N TRP A 1162 -6.51 12.63 -27.73
CA TRP A 1162 -6.31 13.50 -26.56
C TRP A 1162 -6.03 12.71 -25.28
N GLU A 1163 -6.74 11.60 -25.08
CA GLU A 1163 -6.50 10.70 -23.96
C GLU A 1163 -5.07 10.15 -23.96
N ARG A 1164 -4.57 9.71 -25.13
CA ARG A 1164 -3.20 9.21 -25.27
C ARG A 1164 -2.17 10.29 -24.94
N SER A 1165 -2.38 11.53 -25.41
CA SER A 1165 -1.52 12.66 -25.11
C SER A 1165 -1.47 12.95 -23.60
N LEU A 1166 -2.61 12.93 -22.92
CA LEU A 1166 -2.68 13.15 -21.46
C LEU A 1166 -2.03 12.01 -20.66
N TRP A 1167 -2.19 10.75 -21.08
CA TRP A 1167 -1.47 9.63 -20.46
C TRP A 1167 0.05 9.79 -20.61
N SER A 1168 0.53 10.29 -21.75
CA SER A 1168 1.96 10.54 -21.96
C SER A 1168 2.52 11.65 -21.05
N MET A 1169 1.67 12.48 -20.43
CA MET A 1169 2.03 13.50 -19.45
C MET A 1169 2.01 12.99 -18.00
N VAL A 1170 1.74 11.70 -17.78
CA VAL A 1170 1.65 11.11 -16.43
C VAL A 1170 2.47 9.82 -16.31
N ASP A 1171 2.61 9.04 -17.37
CA ASP A 1171 3.42 7.81 -17.40
C ASP A 1171 4.92 8.15 -17.55
N TYR A 1172 5.73 7.81 -16.54
CA TYR A 1172 7.15 8.15 -16.54
C TYR A 1172 7.94 7.41 -17.63
N GLY A 1173 7.56 6.15 -17.91
CA GLY A 1173 8.22 5.38 -18.96
C GLY A 1173 7.97 5.97 -20.35
N GLU A 1174 6.75 6.45 -20.60
CA GLU A 1174 6.38 7.11 -21.86
C GLU A 1174 7.02 8.49 -21.99
N MET A 1175 7.11 9.25 -20.90
CA MET A 1175 7.81 10.53 -20.87
C MET A 1175 9.27 10.44 -21.31
N CYS A 1176 9.96 9.33 -21.00
CA CYS A 1176 11.37 9.11 -21.35
C CYS A 1176 11.60 8.64 -22.78
N ARG A 1177 10.55 8.28 -23.53
CA ARG A 1177 10.64 7.81 -24.92
C ARG A 1177 10.55 8.96 -25.92
N GLU A 1178 11.08 8.71 -27.12
CA GLU A 1178 10.84 9.57 -28.28
C GLU A 1178 9.42 9.31 -28.79
N SER A 1179 8.48 10.16 -28.40
CA SER A 1179 7.16 10.18 -29.00
C SER A 1179 6.79 11.60 -29.41
N ASN A 1180 6.48 11.79 -30.69
CA ASN A 1180 5.86 13.01 -31.19
C ASN A 1180 4.49 13.12 -30.53
N LEU A 1181 4.30 14.08 -29.62
CA LEU A 1181 2.97 14.49 -29.13
C LEU A 1181 2.13 14.90 -30.34
N SER A 1182 1.43 13.96 -30.93
CA SER A 1182 0.58 14.18 -32.10
C SER A 1182 -0.79 14.62 -31.58
N ILE A 1183 -0.88 15.88 -31.17
CA ILE A 1183 -2.15 16.50 -30.79
C ILE A 1183 -2.91 16.77 -32.09
N PRO A 1184 -4.06 16.11 -32.35
CA PRO A 1184 -4.78 16.31 -33.60
C PRO A 1184 -5.27 17.76 -33.72
N SER A 1185 -4.99 18.43 -34.84
CA SER A 1185 -5.55 19.74 -35.14
C SER A 1185 -7.08 19.68 -35.17
N PRO A 1186 -7.81 20.67 -34.62
CA PRO A 1186 -9.26 20.66 -34.62
C PRO A 1186 -9.78 20.67 -36.06
N LYS A 1187 -10.57 19.65 -36.43
CA LYS A 1187 -11.34 19.67 -37.68
C LYS A 1187 -12.44 20.72 -37.55
N ILE A 1188 -12.29 21.85 -38.23
CA ILE A 1188 -13.37 22.82 -38.43
C ILE A 1188 -14.50 22.09 -39.20
N PRO A 1189 -15.76 22.09 -38.74
CA PRO A 1189 -16.85 21.47 -39.49
C PRO A 1189 -17.02 22.23 -40.81
N ALA A 1190 -16.98 21.52 -41.94
CA ALA A 1190 -17.39 22.09 -43.21
C ALA A 1190 -18.87 22.51 -43.12
N PRO A 1191 -19.26 23.72 -43.56
CA PRO A 1191 -20.65 24.12 -43.57
C PRO A 1191 -21.39 23.31 -44.64
N SER A 1192 -22.27 22.41 -44.21
CA SER A 1192 -23.20 21.70 -45.09
C SER A 1192 -24.42 22.56 -45.38
N ASP A 1193 -24.66 22.75 -46.67
CA ASP A 1193 -25.90 23.07 -47.36
C ASP A 1193 -26.50 24.47 -47.15
N SER A 1194 -26.14 25.36 -48.08
CA SER A 1194 -26.89 26.55 -48.44
C SER A 1194 -28.22 26.19 -49.11
N PRO A 1195 -29.34 26.87 -48.80
CA PRO A 1195 -30.46 26.97 -49.72
C PRO A 1195 -30.15 28.00 -50.81
N SER A 1196 -30.47 27.61 -52.04
CA SER A 1196 -30.29 28.34 -53.30
C SER A 1196 -31.00 29.70 -53.38
N PHE A 1197 -30.24 30.66 -53.92
CA PHE A 1197 -30.45 32.02 -54.45
C PHE A 1197 -31.87 32.49 -54.87
N PRO A 1198 -32.06 33.82 -54.94
CA PRO A 1198 -31.95 34.46 -56.25
C PRO A 1198 -31.01 35.68 -56.29
N ASP A 1199 -30.04 35.52 -57.18
CA ASP A 1199 -29.42 36.47 -58.09
C ASP A 1199 -30.00 37.90 -58.15
N LEU A 1200 -29.19 38.87 -57.74
CA LEU A 1200 -29.23 40.24 -58.28
C LEU A 1200 -27.78 40.63 -58.56
N GLY A 1201 -27.40 40.48 -59.83
CA GLY A 1201 -26.12 40.91 -60.34
C GLY A 1201 -25.88 42.40 -60.14
N LEU A 1202 -24.61 42.75 -60.01
CA LEU A 1202 -23.98 43.90 -60.67
C LEU A 1202 -22.47 43.75 -60.48
N GLU A 1203 -21.77 43.61 -61.59
CA GLU A 1203 -20.33 43.75 -61.70
C GLU A 1203 -19.90 45.21 -61.45
N SER A 1204 -18.60 45.36 -61.18
CA SER A 1204 -17.74 46.54 -61.37
C SER A 1204 -17.57 47.55 -60.22
N GLU A 1205 -16.30 47.63 -59.80
CA GLU A 1205 -15.50 48.84 -59.53
C GLU A 1205 -16.00 49.84 -58.47
N GLN A 1206 -15.38 49.79 -57.28
CA GLN A 1206 -14.70 50.93 -56.61
C GLN A 1206 -14.20 50.51 -55.21
N MET A 1207 -12.89 50.29 -55.09
CA MET A 1207 -12.14 50.41 -53.84
C MET A 1207 -10.90 51.26 -54.12
N LEU A 1208 -10.55 52.15 -53.18
CA LEU A 1208 -9.53 53.23 -53.20
C LEU A 1208 -10.14 54.56 -53.67
N ASP A 1209 -10.20 55.66 -52.90
CA ASP A 1209 -9.15 56.26 -52.05
C ASP A 1209 -9.77 57.26 -51.04
N MET A 1210 -9.30 57.25 -49.79
CA MET A 1210 -9.44 58.35 -48.82
C MET A 1210 -8.22 58.33 -47.88
N GLY A 1211 -7.23 59.14 -48.22
CA GLY A 1211 -6.18 59.54 -47.27
C GLY A 1211 -6.63 60.67 -46.35
N LEU A 1212 -6.43 60.52 -45.05
CA LEU A 1212 -6.33 61.57 -44.01
C LEU A 1212 -5.51 60.93 -42.87
N GLY A 1213 -4.44 61.48 -42.29
CA GLY A 1213 -3.88 62.82 -42.31
C GLY A 1213 -3.16 63.00 -40.98
N VAL A 1214 -1.84 63.06 -41.00
CA VAL A 1214 -0.99 63.43 -39.86
C VAL A 1214 -1.20 64.92 -39.57
N GLN A 1215 -1.58 65.28 -38.34
CA GLN A 1215 -1.13 66.51 -37.64
C GLN A 1215 -1.79 66.71 -36.27
N GLN A 1216 -1.04 66.53 -35.17
CA GLN A 1216 -0.36 67.61 -34.42
C GLN A 1216 -0.01 67.20 -32.98
N ILE A 1217 1.30 67.32 -32.65
CA ILE A 1217 1.89 68.05 -31.49
C ILE A 1217 1.51 67.52 -30.08
N SER A 1218 2.37 67.36 -29.07
CA SER A 1218 3.82 67.39 -28.83
C SER A 1218 4.01 67.26 -27.31
N GLN A 1219 5.17 66.76 -26.86
CA GLN A 1219 5.79 66.91 -25.53
C GLN A 1219 5.42 65.92 -24.40
N ILE A 1220 6.51 65.55 -23.69
CA ILE A 1220 6.67 64.92 -22.36
C ILE A 1220 6.76 63.38 -22.40
N ASP A 1221 7.84 62.72 -22.01
CA ASP A 1221 9.25 63.11 -21.82
C ASP A 1221 10.05 61.79 -21.76
N ASP A 1222 11.28 61.85 -22.24
CA ASP A 1222 12.29 60.81 -22.09
C ASP A 1222 12.59 60.58 -20.61
N ASN A 1223 12.48 59.34 -20.10
CA ASN A 1223 13.43 58.72 -19.18
C ASN A 1223 12.96 57.32 -18.76
N LEU A 1224 13.90 56.36 -18.76
CA LEU A 1224 13.81 54.95 -18.33
C LEU A 1224 13.46 53.90 -19.39
N MET A 1225 14.28 53.81 -20.45
CA MET A 1225 14.60 52.50 -21.06
C MET A 1225 16.09 52.45 -21.33
N ASN A 1226 16.81 51.67 -20.52
CA ASN A 1226 18.13 51.17 -20.87
C ASN A 1226 18.29 49.78 -20.23
N PHE A 1227 17.87 48.74 -20.95
CA PHE A 1227 18.38 47.38 -20.76
C PHE A 1227 18.43 46.69 -22.13
N ASP A 1228 19.65 46.56 -22.63
CA ASP A 1228 20.02 45.73 -23.76
C ASP A 1228 19.66 44.27 -23.51
N THR A 1229 19.05 43.59 -24.48
CA THR A 1229 19.21 42.13 -24.64
C THR A 1229 19.01 41.73 -26.10
N PRO A 1230 20.02 41.11 -26.76
CA PRO A 1230 19.94 40.72 -28.16
C PRO A 1230 19.34 39.30 -28.26
N ASN A 1231 18.01 39.17 -28.40
CA ASN A 1231 17.42 37.86 -28.74
C ASN A 1231 16.16 37.90 -29.63
N ILE A 1232 15.78 39.07 -30.17
CA ILE A 1232 14.67 39.16 -31.14
C ILE A 1232 15.07 38.67 -32.54
N LYS A 1233 16.38 38.57 -32.83
CA LYS A 1233 16.86 38.09 -34.14
C LYS A 1233 16.75 36.57 -34.30
N TYR A 1234 16.75 35.80 -33.21
CA TYR A 1234 16.66 34.33 -33.23
C TYR A 1234 15.23 33.83 -33.52
N LEU A 1235 14.21 34.58 -33.08
CA LEU A 1235 12.79 34.22 -33.28
C LEU A 1235 12.28 34.46 -34.71
N LEU A 1236 12.95 35.30 -35.50
CA LEU A 1236 12.59 35.56 -36.89
C LEU A 1236 13.29 34.62 -37.89
N GLU A 1237 14.42 34.02 -37.51
CA GLU A 1237 15.12 33.04 -38.37
C GLU A 1237 14.49 31.64 -38.32
N LEU A 1238 13.83 31.25 -37.21
CA LEU A 1238 13.13 29.96 -37.10
C LEU A 1238 11.80 29.87 -37.89
N ALA A 1239 11.23 31.00 -38.31
CA ALA A 1239 9.97 31.04 -39.05
C ALA A 1239 10.15 31.04 -40.58
N SER A 1240 11.38 30.93 -41.11
CA SER A 1240 11.64 31.06 -42.56
C SER A 1240 12.47 29.92 -43.19
N GLY A 1241 12.69 28.80 -42.51
CA GLY A 1241 13.34 27.61 -43.08
C GLY A 1241 12.39 26.42 -43.17
N GLY A 1242 11.70 26.26 -44.30
CA GLY A 1242 10.87 25.09 -44.58
C GLY A 1242 11.68 23.83 -44.91
N GLY A 1243 11.19 22.69 -44.44
CA GLY A 1243 11.65 21.32 -44.68
C GLY A 1243 10.89 20.34 -43.81
#